data_AF-A0A090R0N6-F1
#
_entry.id   AF-A0A090R0N6-F1
#
_cell.length_a   1.000
_cell.length_b   1.000
_cell.length_c   1.000
_cell.angle_alpha   90.00
_cell.angle_beta   90.00
_cell.angle_gamma   90.00
#
_symmetry.space_group_name_H-M   'P 1'
#
loop_
_entity.id
_entity.type
_entity.pdbx_description
1 polymer ?
#
loop_
_entity_poly.entity_id
_entity_poly.type
_entity_poly.pdbx_seq_one_letter_code
_entity_poly.pdbx_strand_id
1 'polypeptide(L)'
;MVNASQSQPEYIEIMNDTARKIEARLAELNQFAVSPDYLYTIDQVDFPASHVPAFSNGKYLSINGIVYPVTTDNTVSAPMRHWSDESAMRNLFSFLGDEWELGWYQGGITFVNKTFGNYDYGNGCLLEYYPMADHIPGEYINKDYGLVRELETCFDNSMGDRPVYEAERVNPHHFAVHAQYANFIALEDYKNQLIAAHSPRAHYGKIANPVIGFYDQKTGQTDKITAISKGRPYTTINDIRHHGEQLYVSAVTAHNRVDIFDIETKEYQYSLGINLEGAAKIAVSDQYVFVSGKKGIAVYHNVTAEKHEIKEVKPFAYLANNGAHSLELLGNKLLAASSTGYAVYDLASLSEGQTQRAMVEAPVGFATIDVKGNQLIAKQSQRVAMYDIEKFIADGYRFKEAAQAVYQVDGQHLSAKDLLLTDHGFVTLTDSVTTHVHTINAVTFTPNVSVPEAALTFSALPAEATVTSVLQDGEGASVLSLVANTRSMLNVRLLDRDTVEITNFTEVDMANVELDITAQNQYNWARLGQLDRLPAHTRIVLPITALNADKRFNTVDGSGVYDYSGMLKTMQGVSGAYGHEGTQNVFTSRFSTTTEHPLLDKLAAITANWDIEFTDRTIFDTQEVEWDANSAKRHMELLTNMAYIMSSDAFKQKLMNYKATYGHDMQIGPKVLKTDSEYANFLNITLGENGFTNFRKAEDFQNPYGIVGRRGTMFGLSDEELDRIDRGDVNRFAHYMAEQLSRNYYMDCTPTPCSWKEQHLAKLIMDVMTELTDAGDLPYHQ
;
A
#
# COMPACT_ATOMS: atom_id res chain seq x y z
N MET A 1 -6.45 -3.95 -44.19
CA MET A 1 -5.05 -3.75 -44.60
C MET A 1 -4.96 -2.39 -45.27
N VAL A 2 -4.59 -1.37 -44.49
CA VAL A 2 -4.23 -0.04 -44.97
C VAL A 2 -2.70 0.02 -44.87
N ASN A 3 -2.05 0.62 -45.88
CA ASN A 3 -0.61 0.61 -46.11
C ASN A 3 0.20 1.03 -44.87
N ALA A 4 0.96 0.08 -44.30
CA ALA A 4 1.99 0.30 -43.30
C ALA A 4 3.29 0.79 -43.96
N SER A 5 3.29 2.01 -44.49
CA SER A 5 4.49 2.62 -45.09
C SER A 5 4.80 4.04 -44.60
N GLN A 6 4.15 4.52 -43.52
CA GLN A 6 4.63 5.69 -42.79
C GLN A 6 5.52 5.21 -41.65
N SER A 7 6.77 5.69 -41.64
CA SER A 7 7.88 5.07 -40.93
C SER A 7 7.90 5.47 -39.45
N GLN A 8 8.13 4.52 -38.54
CA GLN A 8 8.34 4.70 -37.10
C GLN A 8 9.22 5.93 -36.69
N PRO A 9 10.30 6.28 -37.43
CA PRO A 9 11.06 7.50 -37.19
C PRO A 9 10.27 8.81 -37.35
N GLU A 10 9.35 8.86 -38.33
CA GLU A 10 8.52 10.04 -38.62
C GLU A 10 7.54 10.33 -37.46
N TYR A 11 6.97 9.28 -36.85
CA TYR A 11 6.12 9.44 -35.67
C TYR A 11 6.89 9.93 -34.43
N ILE A 12 8.07 9.35 -34.17
CA ILE A 12 8.92 9.79 -33.06
C ILE A 12 9.34 11.25 -33.23
N GLU A 13 9.63 11.67 -34.47
CA GLU A 13 9.93 13.05 -34.79
C GLU A 13 8.72 13.97 -34.54
N ILE A 14 7.51 13.56 -34.97
CA ILE A 14 6.25 14.28 -34.70
C ILE A 14 6.00 14.42 -33.19
N MET A 15 6.16 13.35 -32.41
CA MET A 15 5.96 13.37 -30.96
C MET A 15 7.00 14.26 -30.25
N ASN A 16 8.28 14.16 -30.62
CA ASN A 16 9.34 14.98 -30.04
C ASN A 16 9.24 16.46 -30.46
N ASP A 17 8.81 16.75 -31.69
CA ASP A 17 8.53 18.12 -32.13
C ASP A 17 7.34 18.71 -31.38
N THR A 18 6.28 17.93 -31.21
CA THR A 18 5.09 18.34 -30.47
C THR A 18 5.40 18.57 -28.99
N ALA A 19 6.15 17.66 -28.36
CA ALA A 19 6.59 17.81 -26.97
C ALA A 19 7.42 19.09 -26.78
N ARG A 20 8.36 19.41 -27.69
CA ARG A 20 9.15 20.65 -27.62
C ARG A 20 8.27 21.91 -27.75
N LYS A 21 7.22 21.87 -28.58
CA LYS A 21 6.26 22.98 -28.70
C LYS A 21 5.42 23.16 -27.44
N ILE A 22 5.02 22.06 -26.80
CA ILE A 22 4.32 22.06 -25.52
C ILE A 22 5.24 22.63 -24.42
N GLU A 23 6.47 22.14 -24.30
CA GLU A 23 7.47 22.65 -23.34
C GLU A 23 7.73 24.15 -23.52
N ALA A 24 7.92 24.61 -24.76
CA ALA A 24 8.12 26.04 -25.04
C ALA A 24 6.91 26.89 -24.61
N ARG A 25 5.69 26.40 -24.84
CA ARG A 25 4.47 27.09 -24.42
C ARG A 25 4.33 27.09 -22.90
N LEU A 26 4.64 25.98 -22.23
CA LEU A 26 4.62 25.89 -20.77
C LEU A 26 5.65 26.80 -20.13
N ALA A 27 6.85 26.92 -20.71
CA ALA A 27 7.86 27.88 -20.26
C ALA A 27 7.34 29.32 -20.26
N GLU A 28 6.62 29.71 -21.32
CA GLU A 28 5.98 31.04 -21.43
C GLU A 28 4.87 31.21 -20.38
N LEU A 29 3.99 30.21 -20.24
CA LEU A 29 2.88 30.23 -19.29
C LEU A 29 3.37 30.32 -17.84
N ASN A 30 4.43 29.61 -17.49
CA ASN A 30 5.02 29.63 -16.15
C ASN A 30 5.62 31.01 -15.80
N GLN A 31 6.12 31.76 -16.79
CA GLN A 31 6.56 33.15 -16.56
C GLN A 31 5.39 34.06 -16.20
N PHE A 32 4.22 33.87 -16.81
CA PHE A 32 3.02 34.61 -16.45
C PHE A 32 2.47 34.19 -15.09
N ALA A 33 2.54 32.90 -14.77
CA ALA A 33 2.04 32.31 -13.53
C ALA A 33 2.75 32.81 -12.25
N VAL A 34 3.96 33.37 -12.38
CA VAL A 34 4.71 34.00 -11.26
C VAL A 34 4.67 35.53 -11.28
N SER A 35 4.15 36.15 -12.33
CA SER A 35 4.20 37.60 -12.52
C SER A 35 2.92 38.27 -12.02
N PRO A 36 2.98 39.16 -11.01
CA PRO A 36 1.79 39.83 -10.45
C PRO A 36 0.97 40.61 -11.48
N ASP A 37 1.60 41.09 -12.55
CA ASP A 37 0.94 41.88 -13.60
C ASP A 37 -0.06 41.08 -14.44
N TYR A 38 0.02 39.74 -14.38
CA TYR A 38 -0.82 38.83 -15.18
C TYR A 38 -1.77 38.00 -14.31
N LEU A 39 -1.65 38.09 -12.98
CA LEU A 39 -2.37 37.26 -12.02
C LEU A 39 -3.59 37.99 -11.45
N TYR A 40 -4.69 37.28 -11.41
CA TYR A 40 -5.95 37.73 -10.81
C TYR A 40 -6.29 36.90 -9.57
N THR A 41 -7.05 37.48 -8.65
CA THR A 41 -7.66 36.77 -7.52
C THR A 41 -9.05 36.24 -7.90
N ILE A 42 -9.57 35.27 -7.14
CA ILE A 42 -10.89 34.66 -7.41
C ILE A 42 -12.02 35.71 -7.52
N ASP A 43 -11.97 36.75 -6.69
CA ASP A 43 -12.94 37.86 -6.69
C ASP A 43 -12.91 38.71 -7.97
N GLN A 44 -11.80 38.66 -8.72
CA GLN A 44 -11.59 39.44 -9.94
C GLN A 44 -12.00 38.68 -11.22
N VAL A 45 -12.16 37.35 -11.16
CA VAL A 45 -12.34 36.52 -12.36
C VAL A 45 -13.66 35.74 -12.47
N ASP A 46 -14.62 35.96 -11.56
CA ASP A 46 -15.94 35.28 -11.55
C ASP A 46 -15.83 33.78 -11.89
N PHE A 47 -14.87 33.10 -11.24
CA PHE A 47 -14.52 31.73 -11.54
C PHE A 47 -15.29 30.78 -10.61
N PRO A 48 -16.07 29.80 -11.13
CA PRO A 48 -16.86 28.92 -10.30
C PRO A 48 -15.99 28.12 -9.32
N ALA A 49 -16.33 28.16 -8.03
CA ALA A 49 -15.61 27.41 -7.00
C ALA A 49 -15.54 25.90 -7.31
N SER A 50 -16.58 25.35 -7.96
CA SER A 50 -16.65 23.96 -8.43
C SER A 50 -15.65 23.59 -9.52
N HIS A 51 -15.00 24.58 -10.16
CA HIS A 51 -13.99 24.37 -11.20
C HIS A 51 -12.56 24.63 -10.72
N VAL A 52 -12.37 24.98 -9.43
CA VAL A 52 -11.06 25.23 -8.82
C VAL A 52 -10.41 23.90 -8.49
N PRO A 53 -9.24 23.57 -9.08
CA PRO A 53 -8.50 22.37 -8.69
C PRO A 53 -8.05 22.47 -7.23
N ALA A 54 -8.00 21.32 -6.54
CA ALA A 54 -7.62 21.24 -5.12
C ALA A 54 -6.21 21.81 -4.80
N PHE A 55 -5.37 21.94 -5.83
CA PHE A 55 -3.99 22.42 -5.75
C PHE A 55 -3.80 23.85 -6.30
N SER A 56 -4.89 24.59 -6.50
CA SER A 56 -4.82 26.01 -6.86
C SER A 56 -4.18 26.82 -5.72
N ASN A 57 -3.30 27.77 -6.05
CA ASN A 57 -2.77 28.72 -5.08
C ASN A 57 -3.68 29.95 -4.86
N GLY A 58 -4.90 29.92 -5.42
CA GLY A 58 -5.87 31.02 -5.35
C GLY A 58 -5.62 32.15 -6.35
N LYS A 59 -4.67 31.99 -7.28
CA LYS A 59 -4.39 32.93 -8.37
C LYS A 59 -4.78 32.34 -9.72
N TYR A 60 -5.07 33.24 -10.67
CA TYR A 60 -5.62 32.87 -11.97
C TYR A 60 -4.96 33.67 -13.09
N LEU A 61 -4.83 33.04 -14.27
CA LEU A 61 -4.46 33.70 -15.52
C LEU A 61 -5.67 33.80 -16.45
N SER A 62 -5.78 34.89 -17.19
CA SER A 62 -6.75 35.01 -18.29
C SER A 62 -6.02 34.99 -19.63
N ILE A 63 -6.32 34.00 -20.46
CA ILE A 63 -5.72 33.84 -21.80
C ILE A 63 -6.85 33.79 -22.81
N ASN A 64 -6.90 34.79 -23.71
CA ASN A 64 -7.96 34.95 -24.71
C ASN A 64 -9.39 34.88 -24.13
N GLY A 65 -9.59 35.44 -22.93
CA GLY A 65 -10.88 35.48 -22.25
C GLY A 65 -11.28 34.18 -21.54
N ILE A 66 -10.41 33.17 -21.50
CA ILE A 66 -10.59 31.97 -20.67
C ILE A 66 -9.70 32.09 -19.43
N VAL A 67 -10.28 31.77 -18.27
CA VAL A 67 -9.61 31.81 -16.97
C VAL A 67 -9.02 30.44 -16.64
N TYR A 68 -7.76 30.43 -16.19
CA TYR A 68 -6.96 29.26 -15.86
C TYR A 68 -6.45 29.36 -14.42
N PRO A 69 -6.66 28.33 -13.58
CA PRO A 69 -6.08 28.28 -12.24
C PRO A 69 -4.55 28.18 -12.31
N VAL A 70 -3.86 28.78 -11.34
CA VAL A 70 -2.42 28.60 -11.12
C VAL A 70 -2.21 27.70 -9.91
N THR A 71 -1.31 26.72 -10.04
CA THR A 71 -1.01 25.75 -8.98
C THR A 71 -0.10 26.32 -7.90
N THR A 72 0.06 25.59 -6.79
CA THR A 72 1.06 25.89 -5.74
C THR A 72 2.49 25.97 -6.27
N ASP A 73 2.81 25.24 -7.34
CA ASP A 73 4.13 25.23 -7.98
C ASP A 73 4.29 26.35 -9.02
N ASN A 74 3.32 27.27 -9.09
CA ASN A 74 3.24 28.37 -10.05
C ASN A 74 3.23 27.91 -11.51
N THR A 75 2.50 26.83 -11.80
CA THR A 75 2.23 26.35 -13.15
C THR A 75 0.75 26.54 -13.50
N VAL A 76 0.42 26.52 -14.79
CA VAL A 76 -0.94 26.76 -15.27
C VAL A 76 -1.74 25.46 -15.36
N SER A 77 -2.89 25.40 -14.72
CA SER A 77 -3.79 24.25 -14.79
C SER A 77 -4.90 24.46 -15.83
N ALA A 78 -5.32 23.37 -16.49
CA ALA A 78 -6.51 23.37 -17.32
C ALA A 78 -7.77 23.42 -16.43
N PRO A 79 -8.71 24.36 -16.66
CA PRO A 79 -9.93 24.47 -15.86
C PRO A 79 -10.80 23.22 -16.03
N MET A 80 -11.49 22.81 -14.97
CA MET A 80 -12.40 21.67 -15.03
C MET A 80 -13.61 22.05 -15.91
N ARG A 81 -13.77 21.38 -17.05
CA ARG A 81 -14.85 21.58 -18.01
C ARG A 81 -15.45 20.24 -18.42
N HIS A 82 -16.57 20.26 -19.14
CA HIS A 82 -17.16 19.04 -19.68
C HIS A 82 -16.14 18.27 -20.53
N TRP A 83 -16.05 16.95 -20.39
CA TRP A 83 -15.01 16.11 -20.98
C TRP A 83 -14.92 16.18 -22.52
N SER A 84 -16.00 16.59 -23.19
CA SER A 84 -16.06 16.79 -24.64
C SER A 84 -15.74 18.22 -25.10
N ASP A 85 -15.49 19.15 -24.16
CA ASP A 85 -15.14 20.55 -24.45
C ASP A 85 -13.62 20.73 -24.42
N GLU A 86 -12.99 20.61 -25.59
CA GLU A 86 -11.56 20.83 -25.74
C GLU A 86 -11.17 22.32 -25.86
N SER A 87 -12.13 23.26 -25.83
CA SER A 87 -11.86 24.68 -26.17
C SER A 87 -10.82 25.33 -25.27
N ALA A 88 -10.84 25.04 -23.96
CA ALA A 88 -9.86 25.57 -23.01
C ALA A 88 -8.47 24.97 -23.23
N MET A 89 -8.38 23.69 -23.59
CA MET A 89 -7.11 22.99 -23.83
C MET A 89 -6.50 23.43 -25.16
N ARG A 90 -7.32 23.54 -26.21
CA ARG A 90 -6.93 24.08 -27.53
C ARG A 90 -6.56 25.56 -27.46
N ASN A 91 -7.13 26.32 -26.52
CA ASN A 91 -6.71 27.71 -26.30
C ASN A 91 -5.32 27.81 -25.63
N LEU A 92 -4.96 26.89 -24.73
CA LEU A 92 -3.60 26.83 -24.17
C LEU A 92 -2.57 26.40 -25.20
N PHE A 93 -2.91 25.40 -26.00
CA PHE A 93 -2.03 24.77 -26.98
C PHE A 93 -2.57 24.93 -28.42
N SER A 94 -2.72 26.18 -28.85
CA SER A 94 -3.37 26.54 -30.13
C SER A 94 -2.63 26.08 -31.39
N PHE A 95 -1.41 25.55 -31.24
CA PHE A 95 -0.63 24.98 -32.34
C PHE A 95 -0.99 23.52 -32.66
N LEU A 96 -1.83 22.88 -31.84
CA LEU A 96 -2.32 21.52 -32.08
C LEU A 96 -3.57 21.55 -32.95
N GLY A 97 -3.49 20.91 -34.12
CA GLY A 97 -4.62 20.82 -35.04
C GLY A 97 -5.60 19.70 -34.69
N ASP A 98 -6.53 19.44 -35.62
CA ASP A 98 -7.58 18.44 -35.48
C ASP A 98 -7.04 17.00 -35.53
N GLU A 99 -5.79 16.80 -35.94
CA GLU A 99 -5.07 15.53 -35.90
C GLU A 99 -4.72 15.08 -34.47
N TRP A 100 -4.88 15.95 -33.48
CA TRP A 100 -4.71 15.64 -32.05
C TRP A 100 -6.06 15.64 -31.34
N GLU A 101 -6.22 14.70 -30.42
CA GLU A 101 -7.29 14.61 -29.44
C GLU A 101 -6.74 15.04 -28.07
N LEU A 102 -7.52 15.85 -27.34
CA LEU A 102 -7.11 16.48 -26.09
C LEU A 102 -8.06 16.07 -24.97
N GLY A 103 -7.54 15.39 -23.96
CA GLY A 103 -8.32 14.98 -22.79
C GLY A 103 -7.94 15.76 -21.54
N TRP A 104 -8.91 16.07 -20.70
CA TRP A 104 -8.62 16.60 -19.37
C TRP A 104 -8.11 15.46 -18.46
N TYR A 105 -7.06 15.72 -17.67
CA TYR A 105 -6.50 14.73 -16.75
C TYR A 105 -5.95 15.40 -15.48
N GLN A 106 -6.65 15.28 -14.35
CA GLN A 106 -6.22 15.80 -13.04
C GLN A 106 -5.73 17.27 -13.06
N GLY A 107 -6.45 18.13 -13.78
CA GLY A 107 -6.11 19.54 -14.02
C GLY A 107 -4.95 19.78 -15.01
N GLY A 108 -4.40 18.71 -15.55
CA GLY A 108 -3.52 18.63 -16.72
C GLY A 108 -4.24 18.19 -17.99
N ILE A 109 -3.47 17.80 -19.01
CA ILE A 109 -3.97 17.53 -20.37
C ILE A 109 -3.26 16.31 -20.98
N THR A 110 -4.02 15.40 -21.58
CA THR A 110 -3.49 14.30 -22.41
C THR A 110 -3.55 14.68 -23.89
N PHE A 111 -2.51 14.32 -24.64
CA PHE A 111 -2.36 14.61 -26.07
C PHE A 111 -2.20 13.31 -26.85
N VAL A 112 -3.19 12.97 -27.67
CA VAL A 112 -3.18 11.74 -28.47
C VAL A 112 -3.29 12.07 -29.95
N ASN A 113 -2.34 11.61 -30.76
CA ASN A 113 -2.45 11.76 -32.21
C ASN A 113 -3.45 10.75 -32.77
N LYS A 114 -4.47 11.18 -33.52
CA LYS A 114 -5.55 10.32 -34.02
C LYS A 114 -5.10 9.25 -35.03
N THR A 115 -3.91 9.41 -35.62
CA THR A 115 -3.38 8.48 -36.63
C THR A 115 -2.53 7.38 -35.99
N PHE A 116 -1.80 7.70 -34.92
CA PHE A 116 -0.73 6.86 -34.38
C PHE A 116 -0.87 6.55 -32.88
N GLY A 117 -1.64 7.34 -32.15
CA GLY A 117 -1.75 7.31 -30.70
C GLY A 117 -2.86 6.38 -30.18
N ASN A 118 -2.79 6.07 -28.89
CA ASN A 118 -3.82 5.36 -28.15
C ASN A 118 -3.81 5.83 -26.68
N TYR A 119 -4.91 5.63 -25.96
CA TYR A 119 -5.10 6.02 -24.56
C TYR A 119 -4.69 4.91 -23.56
N ASP A 120 -3.74 4.03 -23.90
CA ASP A 120 -3.30 2.95 -22.99
C ASP A 120 -2.39 3.50 -21.89
N TYR A 121 -2.95 4.14 -20.86
CA TYR A 121 -2.21 4.82 -19.79
C TYR A 121 -1.09 3.96 -19.16
N GLY A 122 0.14 4.50 -19.10
CA GLY A 122 1.34 3.80 -18.61
C GLY A 122 1.97 2.85 -19.63
N ASN A 123 1.34 2.68 -20.79
CA ASN A 123 1.75 1.84 -21.92
C ASN A 123 1.32 2.49 -23.25
N GLY A 124 1.16 3.81 -23.29
CA GLY A 124 0.42 4.49 -24.36
C GLY A 124 1.31 5.08 -25.43
N CYS A 125 0.68 5.60 -26.48
CA CYS A 125 1.32 6.42 -27.51
C CYS A 125 0.78 7.85 -27.45
N LEU A 126 1.20 8.56 -26.40
CA LEU A 126 0.61 9.82 -26.00
C LEU A 126 1.61 10.71 -25.25
N LEU A 127 1.28 11.99 -25.13
CA LEU A 127 1.95 12.92 -24.22
C LEU A 127 0.99 13.29 -23.10
N GLU A 128 1.51 13.57 -21.91
CA GLU A 128 0.70 14.03 -20.77
C GLU A 128 1.33 15.25 -20.13
N TYR A 129 0.56 16.33 -20.02
CA TYR A 129 0.94 17.49 -19.25
C TYR A 129 0.32 17.43 -17.86
N TYR A 130 1.18 17.56 -16.85
CA TYR A 130 0.90 17.59 -15.44
C TYR A 130 1.34 18.91 -14.83
N PRO A 131 0.40 19.74 -14.36
CA PRO A 131 0.75 21.00 -13.73
C PRO A 131 1.59 20.80 -12.45
N MET A 132 1.50 19.64 -11.79
CA MET A 132 2.22 19.33 -10.54
C MET A 132 3.25 18.22 -10.74
N ALA A 133 4.30 18.50 -11.50
CA ALA A 133 5.34 17.53 -11.86
C ALA A 133 6.02 16.85 -10.66
N ASP A 134 6.13 17.56 -9.54
CA ASP A 134 6.79 17.07 -8.32
C ASP A 134 5.91 16.12 -7.50
N HIS A 135 4.62 15.98 -7.85
CA HIS A 135 3.62 15.24 -7.06
C HIS A 135 3.22 13.89 -7.69
N ILE A 136 3.89 13.48 -8.79
CA ILE A 136 3.58 12.24 -9.51
C ILE A 136 4.76 11.24 -9.38
N PRO A 137 4.48 10.03 -8.85
CA PRO A 137 5.40 8.90 -8.88
C PRO A 137 5.82 8.50 -10.31
N GLY A 138 6.98 8.93 -10.80
CA GLY A 138 7.52 8.36 -12.05
C GLY A 138 8.69 9.11 -12.70
N GLU A 139 9.60 8.35 -13.30
CA GLU A 139 10.80 8.80 -14.01
C GLU A 139 10.54 9.30 -15.45
N TYR A 140 9.28 9.33 -15.90
CA TYR A 140 8.91 9.67 -17.28
C TYR A 140 8.55 11.15 -17.49
N ILE A 141 8.61 11.96 -16.43
CA ILE A 141 8.22 13.37 -16.43
C ILE A 141 9.46 14.25 -16.66
N ASN A 142 9.41 15.13 -17.67
CA ASN A 142 10.27 16.30 -17.71
C ASN A 142 9.82 17.27 -16.61
N LYS A 143 10.45 17.17 -15.42
CA LYS A 143 10.02 17.85 -14.20
C LYS A 143 9.95 19.38 -14.32
N ASP A 144 10.80 19.96 -15.16
CA ASP A 144 10.81 21.42 -15.41
C ASP A 144 9.50 21.93 -16.02
N TYR A 145 8.74 21.04 -16.68
CA TYR A 145 7.51 21.39 -17.40
C TYR A 145 6.33 20.47 -17.09
N GLY A 146 6.52 19.42 -16.28
CA GLY A 146 5.50 18.42 -15.99
C GLY A 146 5.01 17.65 -17.21
N LEU A 147 5.85 17.43 -18.23
CA LEU A 147 5.45 16.73 -19.46
C LEU A 147 5.96 15.29 -19.47
N VAL A 148 5.07 14.31 -19.59
CA VAL A 148 5.36 12.89 -19.79
C VAL A 148 5.34 12.54 -21.27
N ARG A 149 6.31 11.72 -21.69
CA ARG A 149 6.37 11.15 -23.05
C ARG A 149 6.21 9.63 -22.99
N GLU A 150 4.99 9.14 -23.16
CA GLU A 150 4.72 7.71 -23.27
C GLU A 150 4.96 7.26 -24.71
N LEU A 151 6.18 6.75 -24.97
CA LEU A 151 6.62 6.31 -26.30
C LEU A 151 7.00 4.82 -26.34
N GLU A 152 6.86 4.10 -25.23
CA GLU A 152 7.44 2.76 -25.04
C GLU A 152 6.75 1.65 -25.83
N THR A 153 5.48 1.83 -26.16
CA THR A 153 4.68 0.84 -26.88
C THR A 153 4.47 1.19 -28.35
N CYS A 154 5.06 2.29 -28.81
CA CYS A 154 4.67 2.83 -30.10
C CYS A 154 5.02 1.97 -31.28
N PHE A 155 6.06 1.14 -31.19
CA PHE A 155 6.32 0.12 -32.18
C PHE A 155 7.10 -1.06 -31.56
N ASP A 156 6.71 -2.26 -31.97
CA ASP A 156 7.39 -3.55 -31.76
C ASP A 156 8.93 -3.43 -31.71
N ASN A 157 9.48 -3.63 -30.51
CA ASN A 157 10.86 -4.08 -30.23
C ASN A 157 12.07 -3.29 -30.75
N SER A 158 12.02 -1.96 -30.89
CA SER A 158 13.24 -1.23 -31.29
C SER A 158 13.37 0.17 -30.70
N MET A 159 13.82 0.25 -29.46
CA MET A 159 14.53 1.43 -29.01
C MET A 159 15.99 1.09 -28.78
N GLY A 160 16.80 1.55 -29.73
CA GLY A 160 18.21 1.85 -29.50
C GLY A 160 18.32 3.18 -28.75
N ASP A 161 19.28 3.21 -27.83
CA ASP A 161 19.86 4.34 -27.10
C ASP A 161 18.90 5.49 -26.72
N ARG A 162 18.33 5.37 -25.52
CA ARG A 162 17.63 6.44 -24.81
C ARG A 162 18.54 7.13 -23.77
N PRO A 163 18.22 8.39 -23.38
CA PRO A 163 19.04 9.19 -22.47
C PRO A 163 19.07 8.60 -21.06
N VAL A 164 20.25 8.66 -20.44
CA VAL A 164 20.53 8.23 -19.07
C VAL A 164 19.83 9.17 -18.09
N TYR A 165 18.66 8.78 -17.61
CA TYR A 165 18.11 9.21 -16.33
C TYR A 165 17.65 7.94 -15.57
N GLU A 166 18.57 6.98 -15.41
CA GLU A 166 18.35 5.77 -14.62
C GLU A 166 19.14 5.90 -13.32
N ALA A 167 18.48 6.42 -12.28
CA ALA A 167 18.81 5.99 -10.94
C ALA A 167 17.65 5.10 -10.48
N GLU A 168 17.94 3.82 -10.23
CA GLU A 168 17.21 2.87 -9.37
C GLU A 168 16.23 1.85 -9.99
N ARG A 169 15.57 2.09 -11.14
CA ARG A 169 14.73 1.05 -11.79
C ARG A 169 15.44 0.37 -12.97
N VAL A 170 15.45 -0.98 -13.00
CA VAL A 170 16.00 -1.76 -14.11
C VAL A 170 14.86 -2.26 -15.00
N ASN A 171 14.84 -1.75 -16.23
CA ASN A 171 13.79 -2.06 -17.19
C ASN A 171 13.75 -3.55 -17.60
N PRO A 172 12.56 -4.13 -17.88
CA PRO A 172 12.43 -5.55 -18.23
C PRO A 172 13.28 -6.00 -19.43
N HIS A 173 13.56 -5.11 -20.37
CA HIS A 173 14.33 -5.43 -21.57
C HIS A 173 15.80 -5.77 -21.26
N HIS A 174 16.35 -5.27 -20.14
CA HIS A 174 17.68 -5.67 -19.65
C HIS A 174 17.74 -7.17 -19.30
N PHE A 175 16.59 -7.79 -19.05
CA PHE A 175 16.44 -9.23 -18.83
C PHE A 175 15.90 -9.97 -20.05
N ALA A 176 15.94 -9.33 -21.23
CA ALA A 176 15.36 -9.83 -22.49
C ALA A 176 13.86 -10.13 -22.41
N VAL A 177 13.12 -9.36 -21.60
CA VAL A 177 11.66 -9.45 -21.43
C VAL A 177 11.00 -8.19 -21.97
N HIS A 178 9.94 -8.35 -22.74
CA HIS A 178 9.13 -7.23 -23.20
C HIS A 178 8.26 -6.69 -22.05
N ALA A 179 8.21 -5.37 -21.87
CA ALA A 179 7.54 -4.73 -20.74
C ALA A 179 6.06 -5.13 -20.61
N GLN A 180 5.32 -5.18 -21.73
CA GLN A 180 3.90 -5.58 -21.76
C GLN A 180 3.64 -6.98 -21.15
N TYR A 181 4.62 -7.88 -21.23
CA TYR A 181 4.48 -9.26 -20.77
C TYR A 181 5.21 -9.52 -19.46
N ALA A 182 5.86 -8.50 -18.89
CA ALA A 182 6.71 -8.65 -17.74
C ALA A 182 5.93 -9.21 -16.54
N ASN A 183 6.43 -10.34 -16.05
CA ASN A 183 5.99 -10.96 -14.81
C ASN A 183 7.19 -11.73 -14.26
N PHE A 184 8.01 -11.01 -13.51
CA PHE A 184 9.15 -11.62 -12.84
C PHE A 184 8.68 -12.34 -11.58
N ILE A 185 9.33 -13.46 -11.27
CA ILE A 185 8.90 -14.40 -10.23
C ILE A 185 9.98 -14.77 -9.22
N ALA A 186 11.26 -14.54 -9.55
CA ALA A 186 12.40 -14.80 -8.68
C ALA A 186 13.60 -13.93 -9.06
N LEU A 187 14.41 -13.58 -8.06
CA LEU A 187 15.68 -12.85 -8.19
C LEU A 187 16.85 -13.66 -7.61
N GLU A 188 18.04 -13.42 -8.16
CA GLU A 188 19.30 -13.97 -7.67
C GLU A 188 20.46 -13.05 -8.09
N ASP A 189 21.59 -13.06 -7.36
CA ASP A 189 22.84 -12.42 -7.82
C ASP A 189 23.99 -13.42 -7.96
N TYR A 190 24.89 -13.13 -8.91
CA TYR A 190 26.16 -13.84 -9.04
C TYR A 190 27.24 -12.91 -9.56
N LYS A 191 28.35 -12.75 -8.82
CA LYS A 191 29.52 -11.92 -9.21
C LYS A 191 29.16 -10.51 -9.71
N ASN A 192 28.19 -9.83 -9.06
CA ASN A 192 27.63 -8.51 -9.43
C ASN A 192 26.66 -8.50 -10.62
N GLN A 193 26.26 -9.66 -11.13
CA GLN A 193 25.21 -9.78 -12.14
C GLN A 193 23.88 -10.05 -11.45
N LEU A 194 22.84 -9.28 -11.81
CA LEU A 194 21.47 -9.59 -11.42
C LEU A 194 20.89 -10.64 -12.37
N ILE A 195 20.22 -11.62 -11.80
CA ILE A 195 19.56 -12.70 -12.52
C ILE A 195 18.08 -12.65 -12.14
N ALA A 196 17.21 -12.61 -13.15
CA ALA A 196 15.78 -12.53 -12.93
C ALA A 196 15.06 -13.61 -13.74
N ALA A 197 14.20 -14.37 -13.08
CA ALA A 197 13.33 -15.32 -13.75
C ALA A 197 11.99 -14.65 -14.11
N HIS A 198 11.60 -14.78 -15.36
CA HIS A 198 10.33 -14.34 -15.91
C HIS A 198 9.49 -15.54 -16.31
N SER A 199 8.22 -15.56 -15.89
CA SER A 199 7.23 -16.51 -16.39
C SER A 199 5.94 -15.75 -16.74
N PRO A 200 5.49 -15.72 -18.01
CA PRO A 200 4.35 -14.92 -18.43
C PRO A 200 3.04 -15.38 -17.78
N ARG A 201 2.11 -14.43 -17.60
CA ARG A 201 0.75 -14.73 -17.12
C ARG A 201 0.04 -15.63 -18.14
N ALA A 202 -0.89 -16.48 -17.68
CA ALA A 202 -1.53 -17.50 -18.51
C ALA A 202 -2.17 -16.96 -19.81
N HIS A 203 -2.70 -15.75 -19.81
CA HIS A 203 -3.30 -15.11 -20.99
C HIS A 203 -2.26 -14.66 -22.04
N TYR A 204 -1.00 -14.45 -21.65
CA TYR A 204 0.11 -14.12 -22.55
C TYR A 204 0.99 -15.32 -22.92
N GLY A 205 0.79 -16.49 -22.30
CA GLY A 205 1.65 -17.67 -22.47
C GLY A 205 1.67 -18.29 -23.88
N LYS A 206 0.89 -17.78 -24.84
CA LYS A 206 0.97 -18.14 -26.27
C LYS A 206 1.88 -17.21 -27.08
N ILE A 207 2.24 -16.05 -26.52
CA ILE A 207 2.90 -14.94 -27.21
C ILE A 207 4.27 -14.67 -26.58
N ALA A 208 4.36 -14.77 -25.25
CA ALA A 208 5.60 -14.65 -24.49
C ALA A 208 6.06 -16.02 -23.98
N ASN A 209 7.38 -16.22 -23.94
CA ASN A 209 8.00 -17.41 -23.36
C ASN A 209 8.67 -17.05 -22.02
N PRO A 210 8.72 -17.96 -21.04
CA PRO A 210 9.58 -17.82 -19.88
C PRO A 210 11.04 -17.61 -20.25
N VAL A 211 11.73 -16.78 -19.47
CA VAL A 211 13.14 -16.41 -19.67
C VAL A 211 13.82 -16.28 -18.32
N ILE A 212 15.08 -16.69 -18.24
CA ILE A 212 15.98 -16.29 -17.16
C ILE A 212 16.93 -15.28 -17.77
N GLY A 213 16.76 -14.01 -17.41
CA GLY A 213 17.58 -12.91 -17.89
C GLY A 213 18.74 -12.65 -16.93
N PHE A 214 19.86 -12.23 -17.50
CA PHE A 214 21.07 -11.86 -16.78
C PHE A 214 21.43 -10.43 -17.14
N TYR A 215 21.68 -9.58 -16.15
CA TYR A 215 22.01 -8.18 -16.36
C TYR A 215 23.21 -7.77 -15.49
N ASP A 216 24.32 -7.42 -16.14
CA ASP A 216 25.48 -6.82 -15.48
C ASP A 216 25.30 -5.30 -15.45
N GLN A 217 24.98 -4.78 -14.26
CA GLN A 217 24.73 -3.35 -14.06
C GLN A 217 25.98 -2.48 -14.29
N LYS A 218 27.19 -3.04 -14.21
CA LYS A 218 28.44 -2.29 -14.41
C LYS A 218 28.79 -2.16 -15.88
N THR A 219 28.56 -3.21 -16.66
CA THR A 219 28.95 -3.24 -18.09
C THR A 219 27.77 -3.00 -19.04
N GLY A 220 26.54 -3.04 -18.53
CA GLY A 220 25.32 -3.01 -19.34
C GLY A 220 25.08 -4.29 -20.14
N GLN A 221 25.88 -5.35 -19.93
CA GLN A 221 25.75 -6.59 -20.68
C GLN A 221 24.52 -7.39 -20.26
N THR A 222 23.80 -7.89 -21.25
CA THR A 222 22.60 -8.72 -21.07
C THR A 222 22.80 -10.11 -21.67
N ASP A 223 22.32 -11.15 -20.98
CA ASP A 223 22.30 -12.52 -21.49
C ASP A 223 21.00 -13.24 -21.07
N LYS A 224 20.72 -14.43 -21.61
CA LYS A 224 19.49 -15.16 -21.28
C LYS A 224 19.56 -16.68 -21.46
N ILE A 225 18.77 -17.38 -20.64
CA ILE A 225 18.41 -18.78 -20.82
C ILE A 225 16.91 -18.88 -21.09
N THR A 226 16.52 -19.55 -22.18
CA THR A 226 15.10 -19.73 -22.56
C THR A 226 14.67 -21.20 -22.60
N ALA A 227 15.62 -22.13 -22.51
CA ALA A 227 15.39 -23.56 -22.72
C ALA A 227 16.57 -24.40 -22.23
N ILE A 228 16.32 -25.67 -21.90
CA ILE A 228 17.40 -26.67 -21.75
C ILE A 228 18.01 -27.09 -23.11
N SER A 229 17.26 -26.92 -24.21
CA SER A 229 17.73 -27.13 -25.59
C SER A 229 16.78 -26.46 -26.60
N LYS A 230 17.25 -26.23 -27.83
CA LYS A 230 16.46 -25.56 -28.90
C LYS A 230 15.07 -26.15 -29.17
N GLY A 231 14.84 -27.44 -28.85
CA GLY A 231 13.55 -28.11 -29.01
C GLY A 231 12.71 -28.26 -27.74
N ARG A 232 13.18 -27.74 -26.59
CA ARG A 232 12.53 -27.88 -25.28
C ARG A 232 12.52 -26.54 -24.52
N PRO A 233 11.80 -25.52 -25.03
CA PRO A 233 11.64 -24.24 -24.33
C PRO A 233 10.89 -24.43 -23.01
N TYR A 234 11.14 -23.52 -22.07
CA TYR A 234 10.34 -23.47 -20.86
C TYR A 234 8.90 -23.07 -21.20
N THR A 235 7.93 -23.67 -20.51
CA THR A 235 6.53 -23.22 -20.53
C THR A 235 6.14 -22.50 -19.23
N THR A 236 6.81 -22.82 -18.12
CA THR A 236 6.72 -22.12 -16.85
C THR A 236 8.04 -22.27 -16.10
N ILE A 237 8.47 -21.21 -15.43
CA ILE A 237 9.52 -21.25 -14.40
C ILE A 237 8.85 -20.95 -13.07
N ASN A 238 9.31 -21.58 -11.98
CA ASN A 238 8.76 -21.38 -10.65
C ASN A 238 9.71 -20.58 -9.75
N ASP A 239 11.01 -20.80 -9.91
CA ASP A 239 12.05 -20.23 -9.07
C ASP A 239 13.44 -20.41 -9.69
N ILE A 240 14.41 -19.64 -9.20
CA ILE A 240 15.84 -19.82 -9.48
C ILE A 240 16.63 -19.70 -8.18
N ARG A 241 17.72 -20.48 -8.05
CA ARG A 241 18.70 -20.34 -6.97
C ARG A 241 20.09 -20.68 -7.47
N HIS A 242 21.12 -19.98 -6.99
CA HIS A 242 22.50 -20.37 -7.25
C HIS A 242 23.10 -21.14 -6.07
N HIS A 243 24.02 -22.06 -6.35
CA HIS A 243 24.87 -22.70 -5.35
C HIS A 243 26.23 -23.00 -5.96
N GLY A 244 27.27 -22.32 -5.47
CA GLY A 244 28.58 -22.32 -6.12
C GLY A 244 28.49 -21.74 -7.54
N GLU A 245 29.00 -22.47 -8.52
CA GLU A 245 28.99 -22.08 -9.95
C GLU A 245 27.78 -22.64 -10.72
N GLN A 246 26.80 -23.21 -10.01
CA GLN A 246 25.61 -23.81 -10.59
C GLN A 246 24.37 -22.95 -10.37
N LEU A 247 23.56 -22.79 -11.42
CA LEU A 247 22.24 -22.20 -11.36
C LEU A 247 21.18 -23.32 -11.42
N TYR A 248 20.37 -23.40 -10.38
CA TYR A 248 19.23 -24.31 -10.27
C TYR A 248 17.96 -23.58 -10.68
N VAL A 249 17.22 -24.17 -11.61
CA VAL A 249 15.99 -23.62 -12.17
C VAL A 249 14.84 -24.56 -11.86
N SER A 250 13.90 -24.10 -11.05
CA SER A 250 12.71 -24.87 -10.73
C SER A 250 11.69 -24.77 -11.87
N ALA A 251 11.44 -25.89 -12.55
CA ALA A 251 10.46 -26.02 -13.62
C ALA A 251 9.40 -27.08 -13.27
N VAL A 252 9.07 -27.20 -11.99
CA VAL A 252 8.22 -28.27 -11.45
C VAL A 252 6.81 -28.23 -12.03
N THR A 253 6.19 -27.06 -12.08
CA THR A 253 4.82 -26.92 -12.62
C THR A 253 4.74 -27.30 -14.10
N ALA A 254 5.79 -27.06 -14.86
CA ALA A 254 5.83 -27.34 -16.29
C ALA A 254 6.26 -28.77 -16.62
N HIS A 255 7.29 -29.26 -15.91
CA HIS A 255 8.09 -30.40 -16.36
C HIS A 255 8.51 -31.34 -15.23
N ASN A 256 8.05 -31.13 -13.99
CA ASN A 256 8.38 -31.99 -12.84
C ASN A 256 9.90 -32.22 -12.67
N ARG A 257 10.69 -31.14 -12.77
CA ARG A 257 12.14 -31.22 -12.63
C ARG A 257 12.77 -29.92 -12.14
N VAL A 258 13.98 -30.04 -11.61
CA VAL A 258 14.91 -28.93 -11.38
C VAL A 258 16.03 -29.05 -12.41
N ASP A 259 16.24 -28.00 -13.21
CA ASP A 259 17.26 -27.95 -14.25
C ASP A 259 18.52 -27.25 -13.72
N ILE A 260 19.69 -27.81 -13.99
CA ILE A 260 20.99 -27.30 -13.52
C ILE A 260 21.76 -26.76 -14.72
N PHE A 261 22.23 -25.53 -14.60
CA PHE A 261 23.09 -24.85 -15.58
C PHE A 261 24.40 -24.46 -14.93
N ASP A 262 25.45 -24.38 -15.74
CA ASP A 262 26.64 -23.65 -15.39
C ASP A 262 26.34 -22.15 -15.52
N ILE A 263 26.51 -21.40 -14.44
CA ILE A 263 26.05 -20.00 -14.39
C ILE A 263 26.90 -19.06 -15.26
N GLU A 264 28.17 -19.40 -15.48
CA GLU A 264 29.10 -18.55 -16.23
C GLU A 264 28.93 -18.71 -17.73
N THR A 265 28.82 -19.95 -18.19
CA THR A 265 28.66 -20.33 -19.60
C THR A 265 27.20 -20.40 -20.03
N LYS A 266 26.26 -20.45 -19.07
CA LYS A 266 24.82 -20.62 -19.28
C LYS A 266 24.49 -21.94 -20.00
N GLU A 267 25.44 -22.87 -19.99
CA GLU A 267 25.25 -24.19 -20.58
C GLU A 267 24.44 -25.09 -19.65
N TYR A 268 23.42 -25.72 -20.21
CA TYR A 268 22.66 -26.77 -19.53
C TYR A 268 23.58 -27.95 -19.17
N GLN A 269 23.56 -28.34 -17.90
CA GLN A 269 24.37 -29.44 -17.37
C GLN A 269 23.55 -30.71 -17.27
N TYR A 270 22.47 -30.73 -16.48
CA TYR A 270 21.60 -31.90 -16.30
C TYR A 270 20.32 -31.48 -15.57
N SER A 271 19.36 -32.38 -15.42
CA SER A 271 18.15 -32.16 -14.63
C SER A 271 17.95 -33.23 -13.57
N LEU A 272 17.34 -32.85 -12.46
CA LEU A 272 16.80 -33.77 -11.46
C LEU A 272 15.30 -33.91 -11.70
N GLY A 273 14.86 -35.10 -12.12
CA GLY A 273 13.45 -35.45 -12.24
C GLY A 273 12.83 -35.61 -10.86
N ILE A 274 11.83 -34.78 -10.53
CA ILE A 274 11.19 -34.73 -9.22
C ILE A 274 9.68 -34.86 -9.33
N ASN A 275 9.07 -35.67 -8.46
CA ASN A 275 7.62 -35.82 -8.42
C ASN A 275 7.03 -35.00 -7.28
N LEU A 276 6.61 -33.76 -7.57
CA LEU A 276 6.00 -32.86 -6.60
C LEU A 276 4.94 -31.98 -7.30
N GLU A 277 3.85 -31.66 -6.59
CA GLU A 277 2.86 -30.70 -7.08
C GLU A 277 3.02 -29.34 -6.38
N GLY A 278 3.02 -28.25 -7.16
CA GLY A 278 2.96 -26.88 -6.65
C GLY A 278 3.88 -25.90 -7.40
N ALA A 279 3.78 -24.62 -7.04
CA ALA A 279 4.77 -23.62 -7.41
C ALA A 279 5.99 -23.81 -6.50
N ALA A 280 6.94 -24.59 -6.99
CA ALA A 280 8.03 -25.10 -6.18
C ALA A 280 9.15 -24.08 -6.04
N LYS A 281 9.21 -23.43 -4.88
CA LYS A 281 10.37 -22.66 -4.44
C LYS A 281 11.48 -23.60 -4.01
N ILE A 282 12.73 -23.20 -4.23
CA ILE A 282 13.88 -24.05 -3.98
C ILE A 282 14.89 -23.39 -3.05
N ALA A 283 15.61 -24.24 -2.31
CA ALA A 283 16.85 -23.88 -1.63
C ALA A 283 17.86 -25.01 -1.87
N VAL A 284 19.14 -24.68 -1.94
CA VAL A 284 20.17 -25.64 -2.34
C VAL A 284 21.36 -25.55 -1.38
N SER A 285 21.81 -26.72 -0.92
CA SER A 285 23.03 -26.89 -0.13
C SER A 285 23.95 -27.92 -0.82
N ASP A 286 25.15 -28.10 -0.29
CA ASP A 286 26.07 -29.15 -0.76
C ASP A 286 25.46 -30.56 -0.72
N GLN A 287 24.55 -30.82 0.23
CA GLN A 287 24.01 -32.17 0.47
C GLN A 287 22.61 -32.37 -0.09
N TYR A 288 21.82 -31.30 -0.16
CA TYR A 288 20.38 -31.39 -0.40
C TYR A 288 19.85 -30.26 -1.29
N VAL A 289 18.86 -30.61 -2.10
CA VAL A 289 17.95 -29.69 -2.81
C VAL A 289 16.59 -29.76 -2.11
N PHE A 290 16.13 -28.63 -1.60
CA PHE A 290 14.83 -28.46 -0.96
C PHE A 290 13.85 -27.92 -1.98
N VAL A 291 12.65 -28.49 -2.04
CA VAL A 291 11.63 -28.12 -3.01
C VAL A 291 10.29 -28.00 -2.31
N SER A 292 9.72 -26.79 -2.27
CA SER A 292 8.40 -26.57 -1.67
C SER A 292 7.29 -27.15 -2.56
N GLY A 293 6.26 -27.69 -1.93
CA GLY A 293 5.09 -28.24 -2.62
C GLY A 293 3.81 -28.04 -1.81
N LYS A 294 2.68 -28.44 -2.39
CA LYS A 294 1.36 -28.27 -1.76
C LYS A 294 1.21 -28.94 -0.39
N LYS A 295 1.97 -30.01 -0.11
CA LYS A 295 1.82 -30.87 1.07
C LYS A 295 3.02 -30.87 2.02
N GLY A 296 4.01 -30.01 1.78
CA GLY A 296 5.30 -30.10 2.45
C GLY A 296 6.45 -29.59 1.60
N ILE A 297 7.63 -29.56 2.19
CA ILE A 297 8.89 -29.37 1.46
C ILE A 297 9.53 -30.74 1.30
N ALA A 298 9.78 -31.16 0.07
CA ALA A 298 10.53 -32.38 -0.21
C ALA A 298 12.03 -32.10 -0.20
N VAL A 299 12.78 -33.02 0.41
CA VAL A 299 14.24 -32.96 0.49
C VAL A 299 14.81 -34.03 -0.42
N TYR A 300 15.60 -33.63 -1.41
CA TYR A 300 16.31 -34.53 -2.31
C TYR A 300 17.81 -34.42 -2.05
N HIS A 301 18.56 -35.49 -2.26
CA HIS A 301 20.01 -35.38 -2.27
C HIS A 301 20.46 -34.51 -3.45
N ASN A 302 21.39 -33.58 -3.19
CA ASN A 302 22.06 -32.83 -4.25
C ASN A 302 23.09 -33.75 -4.91
N VAL A 303 22.71 -34.34 -6.04
CA VAL A 303 23.54 -35.30 -6.78
C VAL A 303 23.85 -34.78 -8.17
N THR A 304 25.07 -35.01 -8.62
CA THR A 304 25.46 -34.80 -10.01
C THR A 304 24.89 -35.94 -10.89
N ALA A 305 24.64 -35.61 -12.16
CA ALA A 305 24.21 -36.54 -13.21
C ALA A 305 25.09 -36.35 -14.45
N GLU A 306 24.94 -37.22 -15.46
CA GLU A 306 25.68 -37.07 -16.71
C GLU A 306 25.21 -35.84 -17.50
N LYS A 307 26.10 -35.24 -18.31
CA LYS A 307 25.77 -34.03 -19.07
C LYS A 307 24.59 -34.30 -20.03
N HIS A 308 23.56 -33.47 -19.93
CA HIS A 308 22.26 -33.52 -20.61
C HIS A 308 21.31 -34.65 -20.18
N GLU A 309 21.59 -35.33 -19.07
CA GLU A 309 20.71 -36.35 -18.49
C GLU A 309 19.56 -35.73 -17.69
N ILE A 310 18.39 -36.40 -17.66
CA ILE A 310 17.37 -36.19 -16.64
C ILE A 310 17.44 -37.37 -15.68
N LYS A 311 17.99 -37.15 -14.49
CA LYS A 311 18.14 -38.16 -13.45
C LYS A 311 16.95 -38.14 -12.51
N GLU A 312 16.16 -39.20 -12.52
CA GLU A 312 15.03 -39.35 -11.59
C GLU A 312 15.53 -39.53 -10.16
N VAL A 313 15.06 -38.67 -9.25
CA VAL A 313 15.41 -38.73 -7.83
C VAL A 313 14.17 -38.92 -6.97
N LYS A 314 14.34 -39.65 -5.86
CA LYS A 314 13.28 -39.83 -4.86
C LYS A 314 13.52 -38.88 -3.68
N PRO A 315 12.45 -38.34 -3.06
CA PRO A 315 12.58 -37.59 -1.83
C PRO A 315 13.29 -38.44 -0.77
N PHE A 316 14.38 -37.93 -0.23
CA PHE A 316 15.08 -38.47 0.92
C PHE A 316 14.24 -38.29 2.18
N ALA A 317 13.67 -37.11 2.39
CA ALA A 317 12.84 -36.77 3.55
C ALA A 317 11.79 -35.72 3.17
N TYR A 318 10.89 -35.41 4.12
CA TYR A 318 9.92 -34.33 4.00
C TYR A 318 9.96 -33.41 5.22
N LEU A 319 9.64 -32.14 5.03
CA LEU A 319 9.41 -31.18 6.11
C LEU A 319 7.94 -30.77 6.11
N ALA A 320 7.30 -30.84 7.29
CA ALA A 320 5.90 -30.47 7.45
C ALA A 320 5.73 -28.94 7.38
N ASN A 321 5.52 -28.40 6.17
CA ASN A 321 5.18 -27.00 5.90
C ASN A 321 4.24 -26.90 4.71
N ASN A 322 3.06 -26.30 4.88
CA ASN A 322 2.15 -26.10 3.75
C ASN A 322 2.29 -24.67 3.21
N GLY A 323 2.62 -24.57 1.92
CA GLY A 323 2.58 -23.29 1.21
C GLY A 323 3.78 -22.37 1.46
N ALA A 324 4.94 -22.90 1.83
CA ALA A 324 6.17 -22.12 1.85
C ALA A 324 6.49 -21.55 0.46
N HIS A 325 6.67 -20.24 0.39
CA HIS A 325 7.02 -19.50 -0.82
C HIS A 325 8.35 -18.75 -0.71
N SER A 326 9.09 -18.93 0.40
CA SER A 326 10.49 -18.55 0.55
C SER A 326 11.19 -19.61 1.40
N LEU A 327 12.39 -20.01 0.98
CA LEU A 327 13.20 -21.05 1.59
C LEU A 327 14.65 -20.55 1.70
N GLU A 328 15.13 -20.35 2.91
CA GLU A 328 16.47 -19.80 3.16
C GLU A 328 17.30 -20.72 4.06
N LEU A 329 18.57 -20.92 3.69
CA LEU A 329 19.50 -21.72 4.47
C LEU A 329 20.25 -20.86 5.49
N LEU A 330 20.23 -21.32 6.75
CA LEU A 330 20.93 -20.71 7.87
C LEU A 330 21.90 -21.74 8.45
N GLY A 331 22.97 -22.03 7.70
CA GLY A 331 23.90 -23.11 8.04
C GLY A 331 23.22 -24.49 7.99
N ASN A 332 23.14 -25.18 9.14
CA ASN A 332 22.47 -26.48 9.26
C ASN A 332 20.97 -26.36 9.58
N LYS A 333 20.36 -25.23 9.25
CA LYS A 333 18.93 -24.95 9.44
C LYS A 333 18.32 -24.50 8.12
N LEU A 334 17.04 -24.83 7.93
CA LEU A 334 16.22 -24.27 6.87
C LEU A 334 15.13 -23.42 7.49
N LEU A 335 15.06 -22.16 7.07
CA LEU A 335 13.96 -21.25 7.34
C LEU A 335 12.98 -21.32 6.16
N ALA A 336 11.73 -21.65 6.43
CA ALA A 336 10.66 -21.68 5.45
C ALA A 336 9.57 -20.69 5.84
N ALA A 337 9.22 -19.77 4.94
CA ALA A 337 8.21 -18.76 5.19
C ALA A 337 7.03 -18.87 4.22
N SER A 338 5.84 -18.56 4.76
CA SER A 338 4.58 -18.43 4.04
C SER A 338 3.91 -17.09 4.40
N SER A 339 2.76 -16.81 3.78
CA SER A 339 2.03 -15.55 4.00
C SER A 339 1.38 -15.48 5.38
N THR A 340 1.31 -16.60 6.10
CA THR A 340 0.62 -16.71 7.39
C THR A 340 1.53 -17.16 8.53
N GLY A 341 2.75 -17.61 8.23
CA GLY A 341 3.67 -18.08 9.25
C GLY A 341 5.06 -18.38 8.72
N TYR A 342 5.94 -18.79 9.61
CA TYR A 342 7.24 -19.32 9.27
C TYR A 342 7.58 -20.52 10.14
N ALA A 343 8.49 -21.35 9.65
CA ALA A 343 8.99 -22.53 10.33
C ALA A 343 10.50 -22.67 10.15
N VAL A 344 11.18 -23.17 11.17
CA VAL A 344 12.61 -23.51 11.13
C VAL A 344 12.78 -25.00 11.34
N TYR A 345 13.62 -25.63 10.52
CA TYR A 345 13.91 -27.06 10.57
C TYR A 345 15.38 -27.31 10.84
N ASP A 346 15.67 -28.35 11.65
CA ASP A 346 17.03 -28.82 11.87
C ASP A 346 17.44 -29.83 10.80
N LEU A 347 18.37 -29.44 9.93
CA LEU A 347 18.82 -30.30 8.84
C LEU A 347 19.69 -31.46 9.34
N ALA A 348 20.32 -31.32 10.51
CA ALA A 348 21.14 -32.38 11.10
C ALA A 348 20.31 -33.58 11.58
N SER A 349 19.00 -33.42 11.79
CA SER A 349 18.09 -34.50 12.23
C SER A 349 17.35 -35.18 11.09
N LEU A 350 17.62 -34.82 9.84
CA LEU A 350 16.96 -35.42 8.68
C LEU A 350 17.21 -36.93 8.64
N SER A 351 16.15 -37.68 8.38
CA SER A 351 16.18 -39.14 8.32
C SER A 351 15.39 -39.65 7.13
N GLU A 352 15.89 -40.70 6.49
CA GLU A 352 15.31 -41.24 5.26
C GLU A 352 13.84 -41.65 5.45
N GLY A 353 12.98 -41.22 4.52
CA GLY A 353 11.56 -41.52 4.47
C GLY A 353 10.71 -40.86 5.56
N GLN A 354 11.30 -40.03 6.43
CA GLN A 354 10.58 -39.39 7.54
C GLN A 354 10.09 -37.99 7.17
N THR A 355 8.94 -37.63 7.74
CA THR A 355 8.47 -36.24 7.76
C THR A 355 8.90 -35.59 9.07
N GLN A 356 9.82 -34.65 8.97
CA GLN A 356 10.29 -33.87 10.11
C GLN A 356 9.35 -32.69 10.40
N ARG A 357 9.08 -32.47 11.69
CA ARG A 357 8.39 -31.28 12.18
C ARG A 357 9.36 -30.13 12.40
N ALA A 358 8.85 -28.91 12.33
CA ALA A 358 9.64 -27.72 12.62
C ALA A 358 10.10 -27.74 14.08
N MET A 359 11.32 -27.26 14.33
CA MET A 359 11.80 -27.00 15.70
C MET A 359 11.19 -25.71 16.26
N VAL A 360 10.84 -24.76 15.38
CA VAL A 360 10.13 -23.53 15.69
C VAL A 360 9.09 -23.29 14.61
N GLU A 361 7.87 -22.96 15.02
CA GLU A 361 6.77 -22.57 14.14
C GLU A 361 6.05 -21.39 14.80
N ALA A 362 5.77 -20.34 14.02
CA ALA A 362 5.08 -19.16 14.53
C ALA A 362 4.18 -18.52 13.47
N PRO A 363 3.03 -17.93 13.87
CA PRO A 363 2.03 -17.36 12.97
C PRO A 363 2.40 -15.94 12.53
N VAL A 364 3.65 -15.73 12.12
CA VAL A 364 4.14 -14.46 11.56
C VAL A 364 4.46 -14.67 10.09
N GLY A 365 3.63 -14.11 9.21
CA GLY A 365 3.77 -14.29 7.77
C GLY A 365 4.72 -13.31 7.11
N PHE A 366 5.41 -13.77 6.06
CA PHE A 366 6.31 -12.98 5.22
C PHE A 366 5.99 -13.18 3.75
N ALA A 367 6.17 -12.15 2.93
CA ALA A 367 6.04 -12.26 1.47
C ALA A 367 7.29 -12.91 0.85
N THR A 368 8.47 -12.60 1.38
CA THR A 368 9.74 -13.21 0.99
C THR A 368 10.78 -12.93 2.08
N ILE A 369 11.81 -13.77 2.14
CA ILE A 369 12.97 -13.64 3.00
C ILE A 369 14.18 -13.95 2.13
N ASP A 370 15.28 -13.22 2.35
CA ASP A 370 16.58 -13.47 1.73
C ASP A 370 17.69 -13.35 2.76
N VAL A 371 18.81 -14.05 2.50
CA VAL A 371 19.94 -14.16 3.42
C VAL A 371 21.26 -13.89 2.69
N LYS A 372 22.06 -12.97 3.23
CA LYS A 372 23.42 -12.72 2.75
C LYS A 372 24.38 -12.48 3.91
N GLY A 373 25.43 -13.30 3.99
CA GLY A 373 26.38 -13.23 5.10
C GLY A 373 25.70 -13.45 6.46
N ASN A 374 25.86 -12.50 7.40
CA ASN A 374 25.20 -12.54 8.71
C ASN A 374 23.88 -11.73 8.76
N GLN A 375 23.36 -11.31 7.61
CA GLN A 375 22.15 -10.49 7.52
C GLN A 375 21.02 -11.29 6.89
N LEU A 376 19.83 -11.12 7.48
CA LEU A 376 18.57 -11.63 6.96
C LEU A 376 17.65 -10.44 6.71
N ILE A 377 17.06 -10.39 5.53
CA ILE A 377 16.07 -9.38 5.17
C ILE A 377 14.72 -10.05 4.93
N ALA A 378 13.64 -9.47 5.45
CA ALA A 378 12.30 -10.05 5.36
C ALA A 378 11.27 -9.00 4.96
N LYS A 379 10.41 -9.34 4.00
CA LYS A 379 9.27 -8.52 3.58
C LYS A 379 8.01 -8.94 4.33
N GLN A 380 7.39 -8.00 5.03
CA GLN A 380 6.12 -8.20 5.72
C GLN A 380 5.17 -7.04 5.41
N SER A 381 4.10 -7.30 4.66
CA SER A 381 3.19 -6.27 4.16
C SER A 381 3.99 -5.15 3.46
N GLN A 382 3.97 -3.90 3.95
CA GLN A 382 4.75 -2.77 3.42
C GLN A 382 6.17 -2.64 4.01
N ARG A 383 6.47 -3.35 5.09
CA ARG A 383 7.75 -3.28 5.80
C ARG A 383 8.79 -4.22 5.17
N VAL A 384 10.02 -3.74 4.99
CA VAL A 384 11.21 -4.56 4.80
C VAL A 384 12.09 -4.43 6.04
N ALA A 385 12.32 -5.53 6.73
CA ALA A 385 13.02 -5.57 7.99
C ALA A 385 14.34 -6.31 7.86
N MET A 386 15.39 -5.76 8.45
CA MET A 386 16.74 -6.31 8.45
C MET A 386 17.11 -6.81 9.84
N TYR A 387 17.53 -8.06 9.91
CA TYR A 387 17.86 -8.79 11.12
C TYR A 387 19.31 -9.28 11.08
N ASP A 388 19.93 -9.30 12.25
CA ASP A 388 21.19 -10.01 12.46
C ASP A 388 20.89 -11.49 12.71
N ILE A 389 21.53 -12.38 11.94
CA ILE A 389 21.24 -13.83 12.00
C ILE A 389 21.70 -14.43 13.32
N GLU A 390 22.86 -14.05 13.84
CA GLU A 390 23.34 -14.51 15.15
C GLU A 390 22.35 -14.14 16.26
N LYS A 391 21.82 -12.91 16.22
CA LYS A 391 20.77 -12.47 17.15
C LYS A 391 19.49 -13.28 16.97
N PHE A 392 19.04 -13.50 15.73
CA PHE A 392 17.85 -14.32 15.45
C PHE A 392 18.00 -15.76 16.01
N ILE A 393 19.19 -16.34 15.87
CA ILE A 393 19.52 -17.66 16.44
C ILE A 393 19.54 -17.59 17.98
N ALA A 394 20.18 -16.58 18.56
CA ALA A 394 20.23 -16.38 20.02
C ALA A 394 18.84 -16.16 20.63
N ASP A 395 17.93 -15.55 19.87
CA ASP A 395 16.52 -15.37 20.22
C ASP A 395 15.68 -16.65 20.01
N GLY A 396 16.33 -17.79 19.72
CA GLY A 396 15.67 -19.08 19.54
C GLY A 396 14.87 -19.16 18.25
N TYR A 397 15.39 -18.55 17.17
CA TYR A 397 14.75 -18.47 15.86
C TYR A 397 13.39 -17.76 15.90
N ARG A 398 13.29 -16.73 16.74
CA ARG A 398 12.11 -15.87 16.86
C ARG A 398 12.42 -14.49 16.30
N PHE A 399 11.62 -14.03 15.35
CA PHE A 399 11.66 -12.65 14.91
C PHE A 399 11.21 -11.75 16.06
N LYS A 400 12.07 -10.78 16.40
CA LYS A 400 11.84 -9.72 17.40
C LYS A 400 12.14 -8.38 16.74
N GLU A 401 12.64 -7.41 17.49
CA GLU A 401 13.03 -6.13 16.90
C GLU A 401 14.12 -6.27 15.85
N ALA A 402 13.81 -5.75 14.67
CA ALA A 402 14.75 -5.65 13.57
C ALA A 402 15.74 -4.53 13.86
N ALA A 403 17.00 -4.71 13.45
CA ALA A 403 18.01 -3.67 13.58
C ALA A 403 17.63 -2.43 12.75
N GLN A 404 17.05 -2.67 11.57
CA GLN A 404 16.55 -1.64 10.66
C GLN A 404 15.23 -2.07 10.02
N ALA A 405 14.32 -1.13 9.77
CA ALA A 405 13.08 -1.36 9.07
C ALA A 405 12.77 -0.22 8.09
N VAL A 406 12.49 -0.58 6.84
CA VAL A 406 12.17 0.31 5.73
C VAL A 406 10.69 0.20 5.41
N TYR A 407 10.02 1.34 5.32
CA TYR A 407 8.58 1.42 5.03
C TYR A 407 8.31 2.07 3.68
N GLN A 408 9.19 2.98 3.29
CA GLN A 408 9.11 3.73 2.05
C GLN A 408 10.49 3.87 1.42
N VAL A 409 10.52 3.92 0.09
CA VAL A 409 11.68 4.33 -0.70
C VAL A 409 11.21 5.45 -1.61
N ASP A 410 11.92 6.57 -1.61
CA ASP A 410 11.57 7.79 -2.35
C ASP A 410 10.12 8.26 -2.15
N GLY A 411 9.65 8.21 -0.90
CA GLY A 411 8.29 8.60 -0.52
C GLY A 411 7.20 7.61 -0.94
N GLN A 412 7.54 6.50 -1.60
CA GLN A 412 6.58 5.50 -2.06
C GLN A 412 6.61 4.22 -1.21
N HIS A 413 5.44 3.60 -1.08
CA HIS A 413 5.32 2.30 -0.43
C HIS A 413 6.08 1.21 -1.19
N LEU A 414 6.81 0.40 -0.45
CA LEU A 414 7.59 -0.67 -1.05
C LEU A 414 6.70 -1.89 -1.33
N SER A 415 6.42 -2.16 -2.60
CA SER A 415 5.83 -3.43 -3.06
C SER A 415 6.94 -4.36 -3.54
N ALA A 416 6.91 -5.62 -3.10
CA ALA A 416 7.87 -6.63 -3.54
C ALA A 416 7.25 -8.03 -3.43
N LYS A 417 7.25 -8.78 -4.55
CA LYS A 417 6.96 -10.22 -4.60
C LYS A 417 8.16 -11.04 -4.15
N ASP A 418 9.34 -10.55 -4.48
CA ASP A 418 10.62 -11.13 -4.10
C ASP A 418 11.65 -10.03 -3.83
N LEU A 419 12.73 -10.35 -3.14
CA LEU A 419 13.80 -9.42 -2.84
C LEU A 419 15.14 -10.12 -2.73
N LEU A 420 16.19 -9.34 -2.90
CA LEU A 420 17.57 -9.81 -2.83
C LEU A 420 18.43 -8.78 -2.08
N LEU A 421 19.15 -9.22 -1.07
CA LEU A 421 20.13 -8.40 -0.37
C LEU A 421 21.44 -8.36 -1.16
N THR A 422 21.99 -7.17 -1.32
CA THR A 422 23.26 -6.94 -2.02
C THR A 422 24.24 -6.20 -1.12
N ASP A 423 25.51 -6.14 -1.52
CA ASP A 423 26.53 -5.43 -0.74
C ASP A 423 26.28 -3.91 -0.66
N HIS A 424 25.39 -3.38 -1.50
CA HIS A 424 25.11 -1.95 -1.60
C HIS A 424 23.70 -1.57 -1.12
N GLY A 425 22.82 -2.53 -0.86
CA GLY A 425 21.42 -2.27 -0.54
C GLY A 425 20.58 -3.50 -0.83
N PHE A 426 19.34 -3.33 -1.28
CA PHE A 426 18.51 -4.46 -1.69
C PHE A 426 17.85 -4.21 -3.03
N VAL A 427 17.54 -5.29 -3.73
CA VAL A 427 16.80 -5.30 -5.00
C VAL A 427 15.42 -5.84 -4.71
N THR A 428 14.40 -5.20 -5.26
CA THR A 428 13.02 -5.68 -5.16
C THR A 428 12.48 -6.13 -6.50
N LEU A 429 11.68 -7.19 -6.46
CA LEU A 429 10.96 -7.72 -7.60
C LEU A 429 9.48 -7.38 -7.53
N THR A 430 8.94 -6.78 -8.58
CA THR A 430 7.49 -6.63 -8.78
C THR A 430 7.10 -7.23 -10.13
N ASP A 431 6.52 -6.43 -11.03
CA ASP A 431 6.51 -6.70 -12.47
C ASP A 431 7.77 -6.10 -13.16
N SER A 432 8.61 -5.37 -12.41
CA SER A 432 9.95 -4.92 -12.80
C SER A 432 10.99 -5.25 -11.72
N VAL A 433 12.27 -5.09 -12.06
CA VAL A 433 13.39 -5.19 -11.11
C VAL A 433 13.81 -3.78 -10.72
N THR A 434 13.91 -3.49 -9.43
CA THR A 434 14.30 -2.16 -8.92
C THR A 434 15.44 -2.33 -7.93
N THR A 435 16.55 -1.64 -8.15
CA THR A 435 17.73 -1.62 -7.28
C THR A 435 17.73 -0.38 -6.39
N HIS A 436 17.67 -0.58 -5.09
CA HIS A 436 17.68 0.50 -4.10
C HIS A 436 19.09 0.65 -3.56
N VAL A 437 19.86 1.61 -4.09
CA VAL A 437 21.32 1.55 -3.99
C VAL A 437 21.88 2.41 -2.87
N HIS A 438 21.33 3.57 -2.46
CA HIS A 438 22.11 4.43 -1.54
C HIS A 438 21.39 5.29 -0.48
N THR A 439 20.09 5.13 -0.22
CA THR A 439 19.48 5.79 0.95
C THR A 439 18.40 4.95 1.62
N ILE A 440 18.83 4.02 2.48
CA ILE A 440 17.90 3.27 3.33
C ILE A 440 17.46 4.17 4.48
N ASN A 441 16.39 4.92 4.25
CA ASN A 441 15.75 5.74 5.26
C ASN A 441 14.87 4.86 6.14
N ALA A 442 15.54 4.19 7.08
CA ALA A 442 14.93 3.22 7.98
C ALA A 442 14.57 3.83 9.34
N VAL A 443 13.65 3.14 10.01
CA VAL A 443 13.58 3.13 11.47
C VAL A 443 14.67 2.19 11.98
N THR A 444 15.52 2.65 12.90
CA THR A 444 16.55 1.80 13.50
C THR A 444 16.22 1.49 14.96
N PHE A 445 16.61 0.30 15.43
CA PHE A 445 16.43 -0.10 16.81
C PHE A 445 17.78 -0.33 17.49
N THR A 446 17.99 0.33 18.63
CA THR A 446 19.14 0.09 19.49
C THR A 446 18.69 -0.59 20.79
N PRO A 447 19.12 -1.84 21.07
CA PRO A 447 18.73 -2.53 22.28
C PRO A 447 19.45 -1.99 23.52
N ASN A 448 18.83 -2.12 24.69
CA ASN A 448 19.42 -1.84 26.01
C ASN A 448 19.98 -0.42 26.18
N VAL A 449 19.36 0.55 25.51
CA VAL A 449 19.65 1.99 25.68
C VAL A 449 18.34 2.71 25.99
N SER A 450 18.46 3.91 26.55
CA SER A 450 17.33 4.82 26.75
C SER A 450 17.71 6.25 26.39
N VAL A 451 16.70 7.03 26.04
CA VAL A 451 16.78 8.49 25.84
C VAL A 451 15.83 9.18 26.83
N PRO A 452 16.06 10.46 27.16
CA PRO A 452 15.11 11.22 27.98
C PRO A 452 13.72 11.27 27.35
N GLU A 453 12.68 11.01 28.14
CA GLU A 453 11.28 11.16 27.72
C GLU A 453 10.83 12.61 27.90
N ALA A 454 10.11 13.16 26.92
CA ALA A 454 9.48 14.46 27.09
C ALA A 454 8.23 14.34 27.97
N ALA A 455 8.18 15.19 28.98
CA ALA A 455 6.99 15.46 29.78
C ALA A 455 6.56 16.90 29.50
N LEU A 456 5.42 17.04 28.81
CA LEU A 456 4.84 18.31 28.43
C LEU A 456 3.79 18.73 29.46
N THR A 457 3.84 20.00 29.85
CA THR A 457 2.80 20.65 30.65
C THR A 457 1.87 21.41 29.72
N PHE A 458 0.58 21.09 29.70
CA PHE A 458 -0.40 21.69 28.79
C PHE A 458 -0.43 23.23 28.88
N SER A 459 -0.33 23.76 30.09
CA SER A 459 -0.30 25.22 30.34
C SER A 459 1.02 25.91 29.97
N ALA A 460 2.04 25.14 29.61
CA ALA A 460 3.38 25.61 29.26
C ALA A 460 3.93 24.90 28.01
N LEU A 461 3.04 24.61 27.04
CA LEU A 461 3.43 24.12 25.72
C LEU A 461 4.39 25.12 25.03
N PRO A 462 5.29 24.63 24.15
CA PRO A 462 6.22 25.50 23.43
C PRO A 462 5.48 26.55 22.59
N ALA A 463 6.13 27.69 22.31
CA ALA A 463 5.51 28.82 21.64
C ALA A 463 5.04 28.51 20.20
N GLU A 464 5.67 27.50 19.58
CA GLU A 464 5.34 26.97 18.27
C GLU A 464 4.12 26.04 18.28
N ALA A 465 3.64 25.62 19.47
CA ALA A 465 2.45 24.80 19.58
C ALA A 465 1.18 25.64 19.36
N THR A 466 0.26 25.07 18.60
CA THR A 466 -1.09 25.63 18.40
C THR A 466 -2.10 24.75 19.12
N VAL A 467 -2.95 25.36 19.93
CA VAL A 467 -4.03 24.68 20.66
C VAL A 467 -5.37 25.23 20.17
N THR A 468 -6.26 24.34 19.73
CA THR A 468 -7.58 24.69 19.23
C THR A 468 -8.63 23.74 19.78
N SER A 469 -9.82 24.25 20.08
CA SER A 469 -11.00 23.41 20.31
C SER A 469 -11.44 22.73 19.01
N VAL A 470 -12.01 21.53 19.12
CA VAL A 470 -12.70 20.81 18.04
C VAL A 470 -14.08 20.40 18.55
N LEU A 471 -15.03 20.04 17.68
CA LEU A 471 -16.33 19.48 18.08
C LEU A 471 -17.10 20.28 19.18
N GLN A 472 -16.90 21.60 19.25
CA GLN A 472 -17.60 22.51 20.16
C GLN A 472 -18.45 23.53 19.40
N ASP A 473 -19.57 23.94 20.00
CA ASP A 473 -20.52 24.88 19.40
C ASP A 473 -19.88 26.23 19.03
N GLY A 474 -20.13 26.69 17.80
CA GLY A 474 -19.62 27.96 17.29
C GLY A 474 -18.17 27.93 16.82
N GLU A 475 -17.50 26.77 16.82
CA GLU A 475 -16.15 26.61 16.30
C GLU A 475 -16.09 26.57 14.76
N GLY A 476 -15.08 27.23 14.20
CA GLY A 476 -14.84 27.33 12.74
C GLY A 476 -13.74 26.40 12.22
N ALA A 477 -13.39 25.33 12.94
CA ALA A 477 -12.39 24.37 12.48
C ALA A 477 -12.87 23.71 11.17
N SER A 478 -12.04 23.76 10.11
CA SER A 478 -12.36 23.09 8.84
C SER A 478 -12.64 21.61 9.10
N VAL A 479 -13.81 21.13 8.70
CA VAL A 479 -14.28 19.78 9.00
C VAL A 479 -13.44 18.71 8.28
N LEU A 480 -12.78 19.06 7.17
CA LEU A 480 -11.72 18.24 6.54
C LEU A 480 -10.56 17.89 7.49
N SER A 481 -10.33 18.71 8.52
CA SER A 481 -9.28 18.45 9.49
C SER A 481 -9.67 17.40 10.54
N LEU A 482 -10.97 17.10 10.68
CA LEU A 482 -11.49 16.12 11.65
C LEU A 482 -11.33 14.73 11.06
N VAL A 483 -10.31 14.03 11.54
CA VAL A 483 -10.13 12.62 11.22
C VAL A 483 -9.81 11.84 12.48
N ALA A 484 -10.57 10.78 12.71
CA ALA A 484 -10.47 9.92 13.88
C ALA A 484 -10.36 8.45 13.48
N ASN A 485 -9.93 7.62 14.42
CA ASN A 485 -9.96 6.17 14.29
C ASN A 485 -10.56 5.56 15.55
N THR A 486 -11.49 4.63 15.38
CA THR A 486 -12.26 4.05 16.50
C THR A 486 -11.41 3.25 17.48
N ARG A 487 -10.23 2.80 17.08
CA ARG A 487 -9.26 2.11 17.95
C ARG A 487 -8.52 3.08 18.87
N SER A 488 -8.53 4.38 18.57
CA SER A 488 -7.91 5.42 19.38
C SER A 488 -8.62 6.77 19.21
N MET A 489 -9.64 7.03 20.05
CA MET A 489 -10.35 8.32 20.10
C MET A 489 -9.50 9.48 20.65
N LEU A 490 -8.29 9.18 21.12
CA LEU A 490 -7.18 10.11 21.14
C LEU A 490 -6.31 9.80 19.93
N ASN A 491 -6.35 10.67 18.92
CA ASN A 491 -5.61 10.46 17.69
C ASN A 491 -4.26 11.17 17.74
N VAL A 492 -3.20 10.49 17.30
CA VAL A 492 -1.87 11.08 17.11
C VAL A 492 -1.46 10.85 15.67
N ARG A 493 -1.21 11.95 14.94
CA ARG A 493 -0.76 11.90 13.55
C ARG A 493 0.44 12.80 13.32
N LEU A 494 1.30 12.39 12.39
CA LEU A 494 2.33 13.25 11.81
C LEU A 494 1.73 14.01 10.61
N LEU A 495 1.69 15.33 10.67
CA LEU A 495 1.23 16.15 9.53
C LEU A 495 2.29 16.22 8.43
N ASP A 496 3.56 16.20 8.84
CA ASP A 496 4.73 16.16 7.99
C ASP A 496 5.90 15.52 8.78
N ARG A 497 7.12 15.57 8.25
CA ARG A 497 8.31 14.99 8.92
C ARG A 497 8.71 15.64 10.25
N ASP A 498 8.21 16.83 10.53
CA ASP A 498 8.60 17.71 11.63
C ASP A 498 7.43 18.07 12.56
N THR A 499 6.18 17.81 12.17
CA THR A 499 4.97 18.25 12.89
C THR A 499 4.10 17.09 13.36
N VAL A 500 3.70 17.12 14.63
CA VAL A 500 2.74 16.18 15.24
C VAL A 500 1.45 16.91 15.56
N GLU A 501 0.32 16.25 15.31
CA GLU A 501 -0.99 16.62 15.82
C GLU A 501 -1.49 15.56 16.80
N ILE A 502 -1.99 16.03 17.95
CA ILE A 502 -2.62 15.24 19.00
C ILE A 502 -4.03 15.78 19.18
N THR A 503 -5.05 14.96 18.95
CA THR A 503 -6.46 15.37 19.10
C THR A 503 -7.18 14.45 20.08
N ASN A 504 -7.78 15.03 21.13
CA ASN A 504 -8.73 14.34 21.99
C ASN A 504 -10.13 14.55 21.43
N PHE A 505 -10.74 13.50 20.86
CA PHE A 505 -12.12 13.56 20.38
C PHE A 505 -13.16 13.26 21.46
N THR A 506 -12.73 12.86 22.66
CA THR A 506 -13.64 12.49 23.75
C THR A 506 -14.11 13.71 24.53
N GLU A 507 -15.22 13.54 25.25
CA GLU A 507 -15.78 14.53 26.18
C GLU A 507 -15.10 14.55 27.57
N VAL A 508 -14.02 13.79 27.74
CA VAL A 508 -13.35 13.62 29.03
C VAL A 508 -12.03 14.39 29.06
N ASP A 509 -11.88 15.22 30.09
CA ASP A 509 -10.59 15.82 30.45
C ASP A 509 -9.67 14.73 31.00
N MET A 510 -8.52 14.52 30.35
CA MET A 510 -7.57 13.48 30.72
C MET A 510 -6.37 14.04 31.48
N ALA A 511 -5.85 13.28 32.45
CA ALA A 511 -4.69 13.61 33.26
C ALA A 511 -3.60 12.54 33.15
N ASN A 512 -2.35 12.98 33.04
CA ASN A 512 -1.16 12.14 32.82
C ASN A 512 -1.35 11.18 31.65
N VAL A 513 -1.48 11.76 30.46
CA VAL A 513 -1.67 11.03 29.21
C VAL A 513 -0.32 10.61 28.67
N GLU A 514 -0.09 9.31 28.52
CA GLU A 514 1.06 8.79 27.78
C GLU A 514 0.64 8.51 26.34
N LEU A 515 1.44 9.01 25.40
CA LEU A 515 1.22 8.83 23.97
C LEU A 515 2.23 7.83 23.45
N ASP A 516 1.73 6.70 22.94
CA ASP A 516 2.55 5.66 22.35
C ASP A 516 2.31 5.60 20.84
N ILE A 517 3.37 5.38 20.08
CA ILE A 517 3.33 5.13 18.64
C ILE A 517 4.03 3.81 18.31
N THR A 518 3.63 3.17 17.23
CA THR A 518 4.35 2.03 16.67
C THR A 518 4.26 2.10 15.16
N ALA A 519 5.35 1.80 14.45
CA ALA A 519 5.26 1.64 13.00
C ALA A 519 4.68 0.26 12.67
N GLN A 520 4.01 0.13 11.52
CA GLN A 520 3.32 -1.10 11.13
C GLN A 520 4.25 -2.32 11.23
N ASN A 521 3.76 -3.41 11.83
CA ASN A 521 4.50 -4.65 12.02
C ASN A 521 5.82 -4.52 12.82
N GLN A 522 6.02 -3.45 13.61
CA GLN A 522 7.00 -3.45 14.69
C GLN A 522 6.49 -4.31 15.86
N TYR A 523 7.39 -4.87 16.67
CA TYR A 523 6.98 -5.76 17.77
C TYR A 523 6.64 -4.97 19.04
N ASN A 524 7.33 -3.87 19.30
CA ASN A 524 7.13 -3.01 20.47
C ASN A 524 6.60 -1.62 20.13
N TRP A 525 5.86 -1.05 21.08
CA TRP A 525 5.43 0.34 21.08
C TRP A 525 6.54 1.26 21.57
N ALA A 526 6.62 2.45 21.01
CA ALA A 526 7.53 3.52 21.40
C ALA A 526 6.76 4.64 22.12
N ARG A 527 7.32 5.18 23.20
CA ARG A 527 6.76 6.33 23.90
C ARG A 527 7.09 7.61 23.15
N LEU A 528 6.09 8.21 22.50
CA LEU A 528 6.23 9.50 21.81
C LEU A 528 6.43 10.64 22.82
N GLY A 529 5.66 10.65 23.90
CA GLY A 529 5.77 11.65 24.96
C GLY A 529 4.66 11.52 26.01
N GLN A 530 4.69 12.40 27.00
CA GLN A 530 3.70 12.47 28.07
C GLN A 530 3.12 13.88 28.18
N LEU A 531 1.82 13.99 28.44
CA LEU A 531 1.11 15.24 28.71
C LEU A 531 0.50 15.17 30.12
N ASP A 532 0.74 16.18 30.94
CA ASP A 532 0.14 16.24 32.29
C ASP A 532 -1.40 16.36 32.24
N ARG A 533 -1.92 17.03 31.20
CA ARG A 533 -3.35 17.19 30.94
C ARG A 533 -3.63 17.26 29.45
N LEU A 534 -4.74 16.68 29.04
CA LEU A 534 -5.32 16.86 27.71
C LEU A 534 -6.83 17.10 27.86
N PRO A 535 -7.30 18.36 27.72
CA PRO A 535 -8.72 18.65 27.86
C PRO A 535 -9.58 17.94 26.80
N ALA A 536 -10.86 17.79 27.11
CA ALA A 536 -11.87 17.27 26.19
C ALA A 536 -11.88 18.08 24.88
N HIS A 537 -12.15 17.39 23.76
CA HIS A 537 -12.37 18.02 22.46
C HIS A 537 -11.28 19.05 22.08
N THR A 538 -10.02 18.72 22.34
CA THR A 538 -8.87 19.61 22.13
C THR A 538 -7.91 19.04 21.11
N ARG A 539 -7.42 19.90 20.21
CA ARG A 539 -6.34 19.60 19.28
C ARG A 539 -5.10 20.41 19.63
N ILE A 540 -3.96 19.74 19.65
CA ILE A 540 -2.63 20.32 19.81
C ILE A 540 -1.83 19.99 18.55
N VAL A 541 -1.30 21.00 17.87
CA VAL A 541 -0.32 20.86 16.80
C VAL A 541 1.01 21.40 17.30
N LEU A 542 2.07 20.61 17.26
CA LEU A 542 3.38 20.97 17.81
C LEU A 542 4.53 20.29 17.03
N PRO A 543 5.75 20.85 17.03
CA PRO A 543 6.88 20.19 16.38
C PRO A 543 7.24 18.88 17.10
N ILE A 544 7.59 17.82 16.36
CA ILE A 544 8.01 16.53 16.92
C ILE A 544 9.23 16.66 17.83
N THR A 545 10.06 17.67 17.61
CA THR A 545 11.23 17.97 18.45
C THR A 545 10.86 18.45 19.85
N ALA A 546 9.63 18.93 20.08
CA ALA A 546 9.11 19.19 21.42
C ALA A 546 8.85 17.89 22.20
N LEU A 547 8.66 16.77 21.51
CA LEU A 547 8.43 15.44 22.08
C LEU A 547 9.75 14.65 22.21
N ASN A 548 10.67 14.82 21.25
CA ASN A 548 12.08 14.42 21.40
C ASN A 548 12.94 15.10 20.33
N ALA A 549 13.99 15.83 20.73
CA ALA A 549 14.83 16.60 19.81
C ALA A 549 15.49 15.76 18.71
N ASP A 550 15.84 14.50 19.03
CA ASP A 550 16.53 13.59 18.12
C ASP A 550 15.57 12.69 17.33
N LYS A 551 14.25 12.79 17.55
CA LYS A 551 13.22 11.89 16.99
C LYS A 551 13.46 10.42 17.37
N ARG A 552 14.00 10.22 18.58
CA ARG A 552 14.32 8.93 19.19
C ARG A 552 13.40 8.68 20.37
N PHE A 553 12.82 7.49 20.47
CA PHE A 553 11.79 7.19 21.45
C PHE A 553 12.06 5.85 22.12
N ASN A 554 11.94 5.80 23.46
CA ASN A 554 12.08 4.57 24.23
C ASN A 554 10.96 3.61 23.87
N THR A 555 11.25 2.30 23.83
CA THR A 555 10.18 1.31 23.83
C THR A 555 9.50 1.27 25.18
N VAL A 556 8.18 1.07 25.18
CA VAL A 556 7.35 1.05 26.40
C VAL A 556 7.74 -0.09 27.34
N ASP A 557 8.26 -1.20 26.80
CA ASP A 557 8.76 -2.34 27.58
C ASP A 557 10.19 -2.12 28.12
N GLY A 558 10.84 -1.00 27.78
CA GLY A 558 12.21 -0.68 28.18
C GLY A 558 13.30 -1.49 27.48
N SER A 559 12.97 -2.26 26.44
CA SER A 559 13.94 -3.08 25.70
C SER A 559 14.95 -2.29 24.86
N GLY A 560 14.65 -1.03 24.50
CA GLY A 560 15.57 -0.18 23.78
C GLY A 560 14.97 1.12 23.27
N VAL A 561 15.54 1.64 22.18
CA VAL A 561 15.14 2.91 21.55
C VAL A 561 14.94 2.70 20.06
N TYR A 562 13.84 3.22 19.53
CA TYR A 562 13.68 3.43 18.10
C TYR A 562 14.14 4.82 17.69
N ASP A 563 14.85 4.90 16.57
CA ASP A 563 15.20 6.14 15.90
C ASP A 563 14.42 6.23 14.58
N TYR A 564 13.49 7.19 14.51
CA TYR A 564 12.69 7.43 13.31
C TYR A 564 13.29 8.53 12.43
N SER A 565 14.40 9.15 12.81
CA SER A 565 14.97 10.31 12.09
C SER A 565 15.30 10.01 10.63
N GLY A 566 15.78 8.80 10.32
CA GLY A 566 16.03 8.33 8.96
C GLY A 566 14.76 8.32 8.13
N MET A 567 13.76 7.54 8.56
CA MET A 567 12.48 7.42 7.87
C MET A 567 11.72 8.76 7.74
N LEU A 568 11.74 9.59 8.79
CA LEU A 568 11.05 10.88 8.75
C LEU A 568 11.68 11.84 7.73
N LYS A 569 13.00 11.77 7.46
CA LYS A 569 13.64 12.61 6.43
C LYS A 569 13.08 12.39 5.02
N THR A 570 12.57 11.19 4.73
CA THR A 570 11.94 10.86 3.43
C THR A 570 10.48 11.26 3.33
N MET A 571 9.84 11.64 4.43
CA MET A 571 8.48 12.17 4.39
C MET A 571 8.54 13.62 3.89
N GLN A 572 8.52 13.80 2.57
CA GLN A 572 8.26 15.10 1.98
C GLN A 572 6.75 15.31 2.01
N GLY A 573 6.27 16.33 2.71
CA GLY A 573 4.85 16.65 2.82
C GLY A 573 4.27 17.04 1.46
N VAL A 574 3.94 16.06 0.63
CA VAL A 574 3.14 16.24 -0.59
C VAL A 574 1.69 16.29 -0.13
N SER A 575 0.95 17.34 -0.49
CA SER A 575 -0.46 17.48 -0.10
C SER A 575 -1.25 16.26 -0.57
N GLY A 576 -1.81 15.50 0.37
CA GLY A 576 -2.52 14.24 0.11
C GLY A 576 -1.72 12.96 0.28
N ALA A 577 -0.38 13.01 0.39
CA ALA A 577 0.45 11.83 0.68
C ALA A 577 0.64 11.61 2.19
N TYR A 578 0.61 12.69 2.98
CA TYR A 578 0.77 12.66 4.43
C TYR A 578 -0.35 13.46 5.10
N GLY A 579 -1.29 12.69 5.62
CA GLY A 579 -2.45 13.03 6.43
C GLY A 579 -2.82 11.77 7.20
N HIS A 580 -4.05 11.67 7.73
CA HIS A 580 -4.52 10.46 8.43
C HIS A 580 -4.15 9.17 7.69
N GLU A 581 -4.45 9.09 6.38
CA GLU A 581 -4.11 7.95 5.53
C GLU A 581 -2.59 7.67 5.49
N GLY A 582 -1.76 8.69 5.29
CA GLY A 582 -0.30 8.54 5.21
C GLY A 582 0.34 8.10 6.53
N THR A 583 -0.14 8.64 7.65
CA THR A 583 0.32 8.23 8.98
C THR A 583 -0.15 6.84 9.34
N GLN A 584 -1.40 6.45 9.04
CA GLN A 584 -1.90 5.13 9.39
C GLN A 584 -1.28 4.00 8.58
N ASN A 585 -0.87 4.30 7.34
CA ASN A 585 -0.13 3.36 6.51
C ASN A 585 1.26 3.03 7.06
N VAL A 586 1.81 3.86 7.94
CA VAL A 586 3.16 3.69 8.49
C VAL A 586 3.16 3.50 10.00
N PHE A 587 2.29 4.21 10.73
CA PHE A 587 2.21 4.33 12.17
C PHE A 587 0.82 4.03 12.70
N THR A 588 0.74 3.55 13.92
CA THR A 588 -0.48 3.49 14.72
C THR A 588 -0.19 4.11 16.07
N SER A 589 -1.18 4.79 16.65
CA SER A 589 -1.09 5.36 17.98
C SER A 589 -2.01 4.65 18.96
N ARG A 590 -1.66 4.73 20.24
CA ARG A 590 -2.55 4.45 21.36
C ARG A 590 -2.21 5.41 22.50
N PHE A 591 -3.04 5.42 23.52
CA PHE A 591 -2.77 6.21 24.72
C PHE A 591 -3.03 5.40 25.98
N SER A 592 -2.42 5.84 27.07
CA SER A 592 -2.80 5.48 28.45
C SER A 592 -3.04 6.76 29.23
N THR A 593 -3.81 6.69 30.30
CA THR A 593 -4.11 7.84 31.16
C THR A 593 -4.37 7.37 32.58
N THR A 594 -4.13 8.26 33.55
CA THR A 594 -4.50 8.03 34.96
C THR A 594 -5.94 8.40 35.27
N THR A 595 -6.65 9.03 34.32
CA THR A 595 -8.07 9.34 34.46
C THR A 595 -8.90 8.06 34.46
N GLU A 596 -9.51 7.74 35.60
CA GLU A 596 -10.52 6.69 35.71
C GLU A 596 -11.87 7.24 35.22
N HIS A 597 -12.40 6.71 34.11
CA HIS A 597 -13.72 7.10 33.59
C HIS A 597 -14.35 5.97 32.76
N PRO A 598 -15.62 5.60 33.00
CA PRO A 598 -16.26 4.46 32.32
C PRO A 598 -16.25 4.53 30.79
N LEU A 599 -16.38 5.73 30.21
CA LEU A 599 -16.24 5.93 28.76
C LEU A 599 -14.86 5.45 28.27
N LEU A 600 -13.77 5.80 28.96
CA LEU A 600 -12.42 5.47 28.51
C LEU A 600 -12.17 3.95 28.56
N ASP A 601 -12.71 3.26 29.58
CA ASP A 601 -12.64 1.80 29.67
C ASP A 601 -13.37 1.13 28.49
N LYS A 602 -14.56 1.65 28.13
CA LYS A 602 -15.33 1.16 26.98
C LYS A 602 -14.62 1.44 25.65
N LEU A 603 -14.04 2.63 25.47
CA LEU A 603 -13.28 2.98 24.27
C LEU A 603 -12.02 2.10 24.11
N ALA A 604 -11.32 1.78 25.19
CA ALA A 604 -10.14 0.92 25.18
C ALA A 604 -10.46 -0.54 24.79
N ALA A 605 -11.71 -0.98 24.93
CA ALA A 605 -12.17 -2.32 24.53
C ALA A 605 -12.48 -2.45 23.02
N ILE A 606 -12.50 -1.33 22.28
CA ILE A 606 -12.77 -1.35 20.84
C ILE A 606 -11.58 -1.96 20.09
N THR A 607 -11.83 -3.06 19.38
CA THR A 607 -10.83 -3.74 18.54
C THR A 607 -10.98 -3.40 17.05
N ALA A 608 -12.15 -2.89 16.66
CA ALA A 608 -12.42 -2.37 15.33
C ALA A 608 -11.50 -1.18 15.00
N ASN A 609 -10.76 -1.31 13.91
CA ASN A 609 -9.86 -0.30 13.37
C ASN A 609 -10.55 0.42 12.21
N TRP A 610 -11.48 1.31 12.53
CA TRP A 610 -12.26 2.04 11.53
C TRP A 610 -11.86 3.49 11.45
N ASP A 611 -11.70 3.97 10.23
CA ASP A 611 -11.40 5.38 9.96
C ASP A 611 -12.69 6.19 9.83
N ILE A 612 -12.71 7.36 10.47
CA ILE A 612 -13.83 8.29 10.45
C ILE A 612 -13.30 9.61 9.90
N GLU A 613 -13.63 9.89 8.66
CA GLU A 613 -13.26 11.11 7.94
C GLU A 613 -14.49 11.94 7.66
N PHE A 614 -14.37 13.26 7.74
CA PHE A 614 -15.46 14.16 7.38
C PHE A 614 -15.09 14.96 6.14
N THR A 615 -16.04 15.12 5.23
CA THR A 615 -15.82 15.82 3.97
C THR A 615 -16.58 17.15 3.91
N ASP A 616 -15.96 18.17 3.33
CA ASP A 616 -16.58 19.46 2.98
C ASP A 616 -17.22 19.46 1.58
N ARG A 617 -17.02 18.36 0.82
CA ARG A 617 -17.39 18.24 -0.58
C ARG A 617 -18.89 18.04 -0.74
N THR A 618 -19.61 19.13 -1.02
CA THR A 618 -20.98 19.16 -1.59
C THR A 618 -20.98 18.85 -3.09
N ILE A 619 -20.22 17.84 -3.54
CA ILE A 619 -19.81 17.79 -4.97
C ILE A 619 -20.82 17.04 -5.86
N PHE A 620 -21.79 16.30 -5.33
CA PHE A 620 -22.67 15.47 -6.18
C PHE A 620 -24.17 15.47 -5.84
N ASP A 621 -24.58 15.98 -4.68
CA ASP A 621 -25.98 15.86 -4.24
C ASP A 621 -26.51 17.16 -3.61
N THR A 622 -27.61 17.68 -4.16
CA THR A 622 -28.35 18.84 -3.64
C THR A 622 -28.93 18.65 -2.23
N GLN A 623 -28.89 17.41 -1.70
CA GLN A 623 -29.33 17.08 -0.35
C GLN A 623 -28.19 17.06 0.69
N GLU A 624 -26.96 17.42 0.33
CA GLU A 624 -25.86 17.57 1.29
C GLU A 624 -25.89 18.97 1.93
N VAL A 625 -25.60 19.04 3.23
CA VAL A 625 -25.55 20.28 4.00
C VAL A 625 -24.19 20.44 4.68
N GLU A 626 -23.80 21.68 4.94
CA GLU A 626 -22.54 21.96 5.63
C GLU A 626 -22.52 21.35 7.03
N TRP A 627 -21.36 20.86 7.43
CA TRP A 627 -21.14 20.33 8.77
C TRP A 627 -21.13 21.44 9.81
N ASP A 628 -21.77 21.19 10.95
CA ASP A 628 -21.50 21.89 12.20
C ASP A 628 -20.86 20.95 13.22
N ALA A 629 -20.27 21.53 14.26
CA ALA A 629 -19.50 20.82 15.26
C ALA A 629 -20.33 19.78 16.04
N ASN A 630 -21.61 20.08 16.33
CA ASN A 630 -22.49 19.17 17.05
C ASN A 630 -22.90 17.98 16.18
N SER A 631 -23.27 18.22 14.93
CA SER A 631 -23.58 17.14 13.98
C SER A 631 -22.36 16.24 13.77
N ALA A 632 -21.16 16.80 13.61
CA ALA A 632 -19.92 16.03 13.46
C ALA A 632 -19.63 15.17 14.69
N LYS A 633 -19.82 15.74 15.89
CA LYS A 633 -19.68 15.02 17.17
C LYS A 633 -20.63 13.81 17.23
N ARG A 634 -21.92 14.02 16.97
CA ARG A 634 -22.94 12.94 17.03
C ARG A 634 -22.66 11.81 16.04
N HIS A 635 -22.19 12.12 14.82
CA HIS A 635 -21.80 11.10 13.85
C HIS A 635 -20.61 10.27 14.33
N MET A 636 -19.60 10.93 14.90
CA MET A 636 -18.42 10.27 15.44
C MET A 636 -18.77 9.33 16.60
N GLU A 637 -19.62 9.78 17.52
CA GLU A 637 -20.11 8.98 18.65
C GLU A 637 -20.92 7.77 18.19
N LEU A 638 -21.79 7.94 17.17
CA LEU A 638 -22.57 6.86 16.58
C LEU A 638 -21.67 5.76 15.96
N LEU A 639 -20.70 6.14 15.14
CA LEU A 639 -19.76 5.19 14.54
C LEU A 639 -18.87 4.51 15.59
N THR A 640 -18.52 5.22 16.66
CA THR A 640 -17.75 4.65 17.78
C THR A 640 -18.57 3.61 18.55
N ASN A 641 -19.86 3.88 18.81
CA ASN A 641 -20.77 2.90 19.38
C ASN A 641 -20.90 1.64 18.49
N MET A 642 -20.96 1.82 17.17
CA MET A 642 -20.98 0.69 16.22
C MET A 642 -19.70 -0.12 16.22
N ALA A 643 -18.55 0.53 16.27
CA ALA A 643 -17.25 -0.13 16.39
C ALA A 643 -17.16 -0.95 17.69
N TYR A 644 -17.70 -0.42 18.80
CA TYR A 644 -17.82 -1.12 20.07
C TYR A 644 -18.74 -2.35 19.99
N ILE A 645 -19.93 -2.20 19.39
CA ILE A 645 -20.87 -3.31 19.17
C ILE A 645 -20.18 -4.46 18.44
N MET A 646 -19.48 -4.18 17.33
CA MET A 646 -18.76 -5.20 16.55
C MET A 646 -17.60 -5.84 17.31
N SER A 647 -16.95 -5.06 18.17
CA SER A 647 -15.83 -5.51 19.02
C SER A 647 -16.30 -6.34 20.23
N SER A 648 -17.59 -6.29 20.58
CA SER A 648 -18.11 -6.91 21.79
C SER A 648 -18.10 -8.45 21.73
N ASP A 649 -17.94 -9.06 22.90
CA ASP A 649 -18.09 -10.51 23.05
C ASP A 649 -19.50 -10.98 22.67
N ALA A 650 -20.53 -10.17 22.94
CA ALA A 650 -21.91 -10.47 22.56
C ALA A 650 -22.07 -10.63 21.04
N PHE A 651 -21.50 -9.70 20.25
CA PHE A 651 -21.50 -9.80 18.79
C PHE A 651 -20.73 -11.03 18.32
N LYS A 652 -19.50 -11.22 18.80
CA LYS A 652 -18.65 -12.35 18.42
C LYS A 652 -19.33 -13.69 18.74
N GLN A 653 -19.92 -13.84 19.92
CA GLN A 653 -20.59 -15.08 20.32
C GLN A 653 -21.84 -15.35 19.47
N LYS A 654 -22.69 -14.34 19.23
CA LYS A 654 -23.88 -14.51 18.37
C LYS A 654 -23.52 -14.74 16.90
N LEU A 655 -22.45 -14.12 16.39
CA LEU A 655 -21.95 -14.35 15.04
C LEU A 655 -21.42 -15.78 14.88
N MET A 656 -20.53 -16.23 15.78
CA MET A 656 -19.94 -17.57 15.70
C MET A 656 -20.97 -18.67 15.95
N ASN A 657 -22.07 -18.38 16.65
CA ASN A 657 -23.17 -19.31 16.90
C ASN A 657 -24.44 -18.98 16.08
N TYR A 658 -24.31 -18.21 14.98
CA TYR A 658 -25.45 -17.61 14.29
C TYR A 658 -26.57 -18.61 13.96
N LYS A 659 -26.23 -19.77 13.40
CA LYS A 659 -27.21 -20.81 13.06
C LYS A 659 -27.97 -21.34 14.28
N ALA A 660 -27.29 -21.49 15.41
CA ALA A 660 -27.92 -21.94 16.65
C ALA A 660 -28.83 -20.86 17.25
N THR A 661 -28.45 -19.59 17.12
CA THR A 661 -29.22 -18.44 17.61
C THR A 661 -30.46 -18.14 16.75
N TYR A 662 -30.33 -18.20 15.42
CA TYR A 662 -31.35 -17.73 14.47
C TYR A 662 -32.04 -18.84 13.67
N GLY A 663 -31.57 -20.08 13.75
CA GLY A 663 -32.18 -21.25 13.08
C GLY A 663 -31.89 -21.38 11.58
N HIS A 664 -31.06 -20.50 11.01
CA HIS A 664 -30.62 -20.55 9.61
C HIS A 664 -29.19 -20.03 9.45
N ASP A 665 -28.55 -20.32 8.32
CA ASP A 665 -27.20 -19.83 8.04
C ASP A 665 -27.23 -18.30 7.74
N MET A 666 -26.17 -17.59 8.09
CA MET A 666 -26.04 -16.16 7.79
C MET A 666 -25.82 -15.97 6.29
N GLN A 667 -26.55 -15.03 5.71
CA GLN A 667 -26.41 -14.64 4.32
C GLN A 667 -25.94 -13.19 4.30
N ILE A 668 -24.84 -12.94 3.59
CA ILE A 668 -24.24 -11.62 3.38
C ILE A 668 -24.08 -11.46 1.88
N GLY A 669 -24.87 -10.56 1.30
CA GLY A 669 -25.07 -10.45 -0.14
C GLY A 669 -25.37 -11.82 -0.80
N PRO A 670 -24.56 -12.27 -1.77
CA PRO A 670 -24.78 -13.53 -2.48
C PRO A 670 -24.21 -14.76 -1.75
N LYS A 671 -23.43 -14.58 -0.67
CA LYS A 671 -22.77 -15.69 0.03
C LYS A 671 -23.56 -16.11 1.26
N VAL A 672 -23.64 -17.41 1.46
CA VAL A 672 -24.12 -18.03 2.69
C VAL A 672 -22.91 -18.55 3.46
N LEU A 673 -22.69 -18.06 4.68
CA LEU A 673 -21.60 -18.48 5.55
C LEU A 673 -21.98 -19.80 6.24
N LYS A 674 -21.15 -20.83 6.07
CA LYS A 674 -21.47 -22.20 6.52
C LYS A 674 -20.44 -22.79 7.48
N THR A 675 -19.24 -22.24 7.50
CA THR A 675 -18.12 -22.78 8.29
C THR A 675 -17.57 -21.74 9.26
N ASP A 676 -17.03 -22.20 10.40
CA ASP A 676 -16.42 -21.32 11.41
C ASP A 676 -15.34 -20.42 10.81
N SER A 677 -14.57 -20.93 9.85
CA SER A 677 -13.55 -20.16 9.15
C SER A 677 -14.14 -19.01 8.32
N GLU A 678 -15.33 -19.18 7.74
CA GLU A 678 -16.00 -18.12 6.98
C GLU A 678 -16.54 -17.03 7.91
N TYR A 679 -17.11 -17.40 9.05
CA TYR A 679 -17.56 -16.46 10.08
C TYR A 679 -16.37 -15.70 10.70
N ALA A 680 -15.28 -16.39 11.01
CA ALA A 680 -14.06 -15.77 11.53
C ALA A 680 -13.43 -14.81 10.50
N ASN A 681 -13.42 -15.18 9.21
CA ASN A 681 -12.94 -14.31 8.14
C ASN A 681 -13.83 -13.07 7.98
N PHE A 682 -15.16 -13.23 8.06
CA PHE A 682 -16.09 -12.10 8.06
C PHE A 682 -15.82 -11.15 9.23
N LEU A 683 -15.74 -11.67 10.45
CA LEU A 683 -15.42 -10.87 11.64
C LEU A 683 -14.10 -10.11 11.49
N ASN A 684 -13.05 -10.79 11.01
CA ASN A 684 -11.73 -10.19 10.84
C ASN A 684 -11.75 -9.03 9.84
N ILE A 685 -12.44 -9.19 8.70
CA ILE A 685 -12.59 -8.14 7.69
C ILE A 685 -13.41 -6.97 8.27
N THR A 686 -14.52 -7.26 8.94
CA THR A 686 -15.37 -6.24 9.56
C THR A 686 -14.65 -5.46 10.66
N LEU A 687 -13.74 -6.07 11.41
CA LEU A 687 -12.96 -5.35 12.43
C LEU A 687 -11.76 -4.60 11.84
N GLY A 688 -11.10 -5.14 10.82
CA GLY A 688 -9.79 -4.64 10.40
C GLY A 688 -9.80 -3.62 9.25
N GLU A 689 -10.88 -3.51 8.47
CA GLU A 689 -10.77 -3.00 7.09
C GLU A 689 -11.91 -2.07 6.63
N ASN A 690 -12.49 -1.24 7.52
CA ASN A 690 -13.52 -0.25 7.14
C ASN A 690 -13.03 1.19 7.29
N GLY A 691 -13.29 2.03 6.29
CA GLY A 691 -13.20 3.49 6.40
C GLY A 691 -14.56 4.14 6.08
N PHE A 692 -14.91 5.20 6.81
CA PHE A 692 -16.14 5.96 6.62
C PHE A 692 -15.81 7.41 6.26
N THR A 693 -16.16 7.80 5.04
CA THR A 693 -16.18 9.20 4.62
C THR A 693 -17.58 9.76 4.87
N ASN A 694 -17.68 10.68 5.82
CA ASN A 694 -18.93 11.13 6.41
C ASN A 694 -19.49 12.38 5.71
N PHE A 695 -20.76 12.33 5.34
CA PHE A 695 -21.54 13.44 4.79
C PHE A 695 -22.73 13.77 5.67
N ARG A 696 -23.01 15.06 5.87
CA ARG A 696 -24.26 15.48 6.52
C ARG A 696 -25.35 15.65 5.47
N LYS A 697 -26.49 14.99 5.67
CA LYS A 697 -27.64 15.08 4.76
C LYS A 697 -28.71 16.02 5.32
N ALA A 698 -29.44 16.67 4.42
CA ALA A 698 -30.64 17.44 4.77
C ALA A 698 -31.74 16.52 5.31
N GLU A 699 -31.93 15.36 4.66
CA GLU A 699 -32.98 14.38 4.98
C GLU A 699 -32.49 12.96 4.70
N ASP A 700 -33.02 11.97 5.45
CA ASP A 700 -32.79 10.53 5.28
C ASP A 700 -31.29 10.08 5.29
N PHE A 701 -31.06 8.82 4.90
CA PHE A 701 -29.73 8.24 4.67
C PHE A 701 -29.30 8.43 3.22
N GLN A 702 -27.99 8.49 2.97
CA GLN A 702 -27.45 8.45 1.62
C GLN A 702 -27.67 7.07 1.00
N ASN A 703 -28.12 7.03 -0.25
CA ASN A 703 -28.14 5.80 -1.04
C ASN A 703 -26.72 5.21 -1.12
N PRO A 704 -26.53 3.90 -0.93
CA PRO A 704 -25.22 3.30 -0.94
C PRO A 704 -24.63 3.29 -2.36
N TYR A 705 -23.76 4.27 -2.66
CA TYR A 705 -22.98 4.37 -3.89
C TYR A 705 -21.51 3.95 -3.64
N GLY A 706 -20.86 3.41 -4.67
CA GLY A 706 -19.53 2.82 -4.55
C GLY A 706 -18.37 3.82 -4.58
N ILE A 707 -17.43 3.57 -3.66
CA ILE A 707 -15.96 3.71 -3.70
C ILE A 707 -15.35 5.05 -4.12
N VAL A 708 -14.79 5.75 -3.11
CA VAL A 708 -13.53 6.51 -3.25
C VAL A 708 -12.42 5.61 -2.68
N GLY A 709 -11.59 4.98 -3.52
CA GLY A 709 -10.39 4.25 -3.07
C GLY A 709 -10.58 3.00 -2.17
N ARG A 710 -9.47 2.34 -1.79
CA ARG A 710 -9.45 1.02 -1.10
C ARG A 710 -10.38 1.00 0.12
N ARG A 711 -11.43 0.15 0.10
CA ARG A 711 -12.35 -0.17 1.23
C ARG A 711 -12.95 1.04 1.98
N GLY A 712 -13.18 2.15 1.29
CA GLY A 712 -13.92 3.30 1.83
C GLY A 712 -15.43 3.19 1.56
N THR A 713 -16.24 3.50 2.56
CA THR A 713 -17.69 3.66 2.47
C THR A 713 -18.08 5.13 2.60
N MET A 714 -18.95 5.61 1.71
CA MET A 714 -19.64 6.89 1.93
C MET A 714 -20.75 6.69 2.97
N PHE A 715 -20.66 7.43 4.06
CA PHE A 715 -21.58 7.35 5.18
C PHE A 715 -22.32 8.68 5.32
N GLY A 716 -23.59 8.71 4.94
CA GLY A 716 -24.38 9.92 4.98
C GLY A 716 -25.70 9.70 5.70
N LEU A 717 -25.97 10.53 6.70
CA LEU A 717 -27.28 10.61 7.34
C LEU A 717 -27.64 12.04 7.75
N SER A 718 -28.93 12.28 7.95
CA SER A 718 -29.43 13.56 8.45
C SER A 718 -29.48 13.60 9.98
N ASP A 719 -29.55 14.82 10.52
CA ASP A 719 -29.77 15.01 11.96
C ASP A 719 -31.14 14.47 12.40
N GLU A 720 -32.14 14.43 11.50
CA GLU A 720 -33.43 13.79 11.81
C GLU A 720 -33.29 12.29 12.03
N GLU A 721 -32.47 11.61 11.23
CA GLU A 721 -32.19 10.17 11.43
C GLU A 721 -31.35 9.95 12.69
N LEU A 722 -30.40 10.83 13.01
CA LEU A 722 -29.72 10.81 14.31
C LEU A 722 -30.72 10.95 15.47
N ASP A 723 -31.65 11.91 15.41
CA ASP A 723 -32.66 12.11 16.45
C ASP A 723 -33.61 10.90 16.61
N ARG A 724 -33.81 10.13 15.55
CA ARG A 724 -34.57 8.87 15.62
C ARG A 724 -33.77 7.77 16.30
N ILE A 725 -32.50 7.63 15.93
CA ILE A 725 -31.58 6.69 16.55
C ILE A 725 -31.48 6.98 18.05
N ASP A 726 -31.31 8.24 18.43
CA ASP A 726 -31.19 8.66 19.83
C ASP A 726 -32.47 8.39 20.64
N ARG A 727 -33.63 8.37 19.98
CA ARG A 727 -34.91 7.95 20.58
C ARG A 727 -35.14 6.43 20.58
N GLY A 728 -34.16 5.65 20.13
CA GLY A 728 -34.19 4.18 20.08
C GLY A 728 -34.77 3.57 18.80
N ASP A 729 -35.07 4.36 17.76
CA ASP A 729 -35.48 3.83 16.45
C ASP A 729 -34.26 3.43 15.60
N VAL A 730 -33.69 2.27 15.96
CA VAL A 730 -32.41 1.79 15.38
C VAL A 730 -32.60 0.86 14.18
N ASN A 731 -33.83 0.50 13.80
CA ASN A 731 -34.06 -0.52 12.77
C ASN A 731 -33.57 -0.06 11.40
N ARG A 732 -33.95 1.16 10.99
CA ARG A 732 -33.47 1.75 9.73
C ARG A 732 -31.95 1.87 9.72
N PHE A 733 -31.38 2.31 10.84
CA PHE A 733 -29.94 2.46 11.01
C PHE A 733 -29.18 1.14 10.94
N ALA A 734 -29.65 0.09 11.62
CA ALA A 734 -29.01 -1.22 11.58
C ALA A 734 -29.03 -1.83 10.17
N HIS A 735 -30.10 -1.62 9.41
CA HIS A 735 -30.15 -1.98 7.99
C HIS A 735 -29.14 -1.19 7.17
N TYR A 736 -29.08 0.13 7.37
CA TYR A 736 -28.13 1.01 6.69
C TYR A 736 -26.67 0.59 6.98
N MET A 737 -26.32 0.38 8.24
CA MET A 737 -24.99 -0.09 8.66
C MET A 737 -24.65 -1.47 8.10
N ALA A 738 -25.61 -2.40 8.11
CA ALA A 738 -25.39 -3.73 7.56
C ALA A 738 -25.08 -3.67 6.05
N GLU A 739 -25.78 -2.82 5.30
CA GLU A 739 -25.53 -2.61 3.88
C GLU A 739 -24.15 -1.99 3.62
N GLN A 740 -23.71 -1.04 4.45
CA GLN A 740 -22.37 -0.46 4.38
C GLN A 740 -21.27 -1.50 4.62
N LEU A 741 -21.36 -2.26 5.71
CA LEU A 741 -20.36 -3.26 6.08
C LEU A 741 -20.27 -4.41 5.07
N SER A 742 -21.41 -4.87 4.55
CA SER A 742 -21.43 -5.94 3.54
C SER A 742 -20.81 -5.52 2.22
N ARG A 743 -20.87 -4.23 1.84
CA ARG A 743 -20.21 -3.72 0.64
C ARG A 743 -18.69 -3.73 0.76
N ASN A 744 -18.14 -3.41 1.93
CA ASN A 744 -16.69 -3.50 2.16
C ASN A 744 -16.18 -4.94 2.08
N TYR A 745 -17.04 -5.92 2.40
CA TYR A 745 -16.73 -7.34 2.23
C TYR A 745 -16.77 -7.80 0.75
N TYR A 746 -17.53 -7.13 -0.13
CA TYR A 746 -17.65 -7.46 -1.56
C TYR A 746 -17.39 -6.24 -2.47
N MET A 747 -16.12 -5.96 -2.78
CA MET A 747 -15.77 -4.89 -3.73
C MET A 747 -16.36 -5.07 -5.13
N ASP A 748 -16.52 -6.33 -5.59
CA ASP A 748 -16.87 -6.66 -6.99
C ASP A 748 -18.31 -7.17 -7.18
N CYS A 749 -19.28 -6.58 -6.47
CA CYS A 749 -20.69 -6.92 -6.65
C CYS A 749 -21.19 -6.45 -8.03
N THR A 750 -21.34 -7.40 -8.97
CA THR A 750 -21.99 -7.17 -10.28
C THR A 750 -23.42 -7.76 -10.27
N PRO A 751 -24.45 -7.02 -10.74
CA PRO A 751 -24.41 -5.67 -11.30
C PRO A 751 -24.66 -4.57 -10.24
N THR A 752 -23.85 -3.52 -10.28
CA THR A 752 -24.04 -2.25 -9.56
C THR A 752 -25.34 -1.54 -9.99
N PRO A 753 -26.17 -1.02 -9.07
CA PRO A 753 -26.04 -1.06 -7.61
C PRO A 753 -26.56 -2.37 -6.99
N CYS A 754 -25.87 -2.88 -5.97
CA CYS A 754 -26.31 -4.06 -5.21
C CYS A 754 -27.69 -3.78 -4.60
N SER A 755 -28.71 -4.53 -5.04
CA SER A 755 -30.11 -4.32 -4.66
C SER A 755 -30.58 -5.20 -3.49
N TRP A 756 -29.67 -5.89 -2.80
CA TRP A 756 -30.03 -6.77 -1.70
C TRP A 756 -30.04 -6.00 -0.37
N LYS A 757 -31.02 -6.32 0.47
CA LYS A 757 -31.11 -5.82 1.84
C LYS A 757 -30.38 -6.79 2.77
N GLU A 758 -29.50 -6.28 3.62
CA GLU A 758 -28.68 -7.10 4.52
C GLU A 758 -29.44 -7.47 5.81
N GLN A 759 -30.56 -8.18 5.66
CA GLN A 759 -31.48 -8.46 6.76
C GLN A 759 -30.88 -9.31 7.88
N HIS A 760 -30.02 -10.27 7.54
CA HIS A 760 -29.41 -11.19 8.51
C HIS A 760 -28.39 -10.47 9.40
N LEU A 761 -27.55 -9.61 8.81
CA LEU A 761 -26.59 -8.79 9.55
C LEU A 761 -27.29 -7.67 10.31
N ALA A 762 -28.27 -7.00 9.72
CA ALA A 762 -29.06 -5.97 10.40
C ALA A 762 -29.73 -6.53 11.65
N LYS A 763 -30.31 -7.74 11.58
CA LYS A 763 -30.91 -8.41 12.75
C LYS A 763 -29.89 -8.67 13.85
N LEU A 764 -28.71 -9.17 13.49
CA LEU A 764 -27.63 -9.39 14.45
C LEU A 764 -27.18 -8.08 15.11
N ILE A 765 -26.99 -7.02 14.32
CA ILE A 765 -26.65 -5.68 14.82
C ILE A 765 -27.71 -5.19 15.81
N MET A 766 -28.99 -5.23 15.42
CA MET A 766 -30.08 -4.78 16.29
C MET A 766 -30.13 -5.54 17.61
N ASP A 767 -29.95 -6.87 17.58
CA ASP A 767 -30.02 -7.68 18.79
C ASP A 767 -28.91 -7.35 19.78
N VAL A 768 -27.68 -7.20 19.29
CA VAL A 768 -26.54 -6.84 20.12
C VAL A 768 -26.67 -5.39 20.60
N MET A 769 -27.08 -4.48 19.72
CA MET A 769 -27.30 -3.08 20.09
C MET A 769 -28.35 -2.96 21.20
N THR A 770 -29.48 -3.67 21.07
CA THR A 770 -30.55 -3.67 22.09
C THR A 770 -30.04 -4.23 23.42
N GLU A 771 -29.31 -5.35 23.38
CA GLU A 771 -28.72 -5.98 24.58
C GLU A 771 -27.75 -5.05 25.30
N LEU A 772 -26.87 -4.36 24.57
CA LEU A 772 -25.91 -3.42 25.15
C LEU A 772 -26.57 -2.11 25.61
N THR A 773 -27.59 -1.62 24.90
CA THR A 773 -28.38 -0.45 25.31
C THR A 773 -29.13 -0.73 26.61
N ASP A 774 -29.83 -1.87 26.71
CA ASP A 774 -30.58 -2.28 27.90
C ASP A 774 -29.66 -2.46 29.13
N ALA A 775 -28.41 -2.86 28.91
CA ALA A 775 -27.39 -2.99 29.94
C ALA A 775 -26.72 -1.65 30.33
N GLY A 776 -26.89 -0.58 29.54
CA GLY A 776 -26.16 0.69 29.71
C GLY A 776 -24.68 0.60 29.31
N ASP A 777 -24.33 -0.37 28.47
CA ASP A 777 -22.96 -0.75 28.16
C ASP A 777 -22.38 -0.05 26.91
N LEU A 778 -23.17 0.75 26.18
CA LEU A 778 -22.67 1.54 25.07
C LEU A 778 -21.70 2.65 25.54
N PRO A 779 -20.61 2.96 24.80
CA PRO A 779 -19.68 4.03 25.13
C PRO A 779 -20.37 5.38 25.31
N TYR A 780 -21.08 5.83 24.28
CA TYR A 780 -21.82 7.08 24.28
C TYR A 780 -23.29 6.76 24.49
N HIS A 781 -23.89 7.36 25.52
CA HIS A 781 -25.32 7.26 25.76
C HIS A 781 -26.06 8.07 24.70
N GLN A 782 -27.04 7.43 24.08
CA GLN A 782 -28.00 8.04 23.18
C GLN A 782 -29.09 8.76 23.97
#